data_AF-A0A915LRE5-F1
#
_entry.id   AF-A0A915LRE5-F1
#
_cell.length_a   1.000
_cell.length_b   1.000
_cell.length_c   1.000
_cell.angle_alpha   90.00
_cell.angle_beta   90.00
_cell.angle_gamma   90.00
#
_symmetry.space_group_name_H-M   'P 1'
#
loop_
_entity.id
_entity.type
_entity.pdbx_description
1 polymer ?
#
loop_
_entity_poly.entity_id
_entity_poly.type
_entity_poly.pdbx_seq_one_letter_code
_entity_poly.pdbx_strand_id
1 'polypeptide(L)'
;MIRDILMYLDRVYVTQTGVEPVYPLGLRIFRTEIVDYPPINEHLKATLLGLISIERQKEIIEWIDLKNVFQMLIALGLDNRKYYELQFENLFLRETAEFYRRSSQKFLAENSACVYIHKVNECLVEEVQRAERYLDKITEAKVIEVLNDELIAKNMVTIVEMENSGLIYMLLNERIQDLRCLYKLLKRVPNGTKTMTSTMSRYLRDKGAAIVSQNTAQQQQQIEGSGENIAGGGANPVMFIQSLIELKDQFDRRFHSSQDRGEKRRIPGQLNEGEVEVVLDKALVLFRFLLEKDVFEKYYKQHLAKRLLLQKSLSDDAEKSMISKLKTECGCQFTSKIEGMFRDMELSSTIMNDYKEKDSIDLTVRVLTSVFWPIDNQVAMCTLPQSAEQVFRQFEQFYLGKHNGRKITLNPGLGHADVKAIFFVNGASKGDLNRRNTAGGDDDLASQQESEAPGSSSSMLVSSSNKNPPQPVIVRRREEQKILTVTTYQMCLLMRFNINEKMTFEQILNETQIPEKELKRCLQSLAMGKQSQRILCRKGGGKDIEANDEFSVNDGFTSKLTRIKVQMVSVRSETEPERKETRSRIDDDRKHEIEAAIVRVMKARKKLLHNDLVTEVTNQLKTRFMPDPILIKTRVESLIEREYLERDKYNIKMYIYLA
;
A
#
# COMPACT_ATOMS: atom_id res chain seq x y z
N MET A 1 76.64 -22.17 -25.59
CA MET A 1 78.05 -22.30 -26.02
C MET A 1 79.04 -22.30 -24.86
N ILE A 2 79.29 -21.19 -24.14
CA ILE A 2 80.28 -21.16 -23.04
C ILE A 2 79.92 -22.14 -21.91
N ARG A 3 78.66 -22.16 -21.47
CA ARG A 3 78.15 -23.14 -20.49
C ARG A 3 78.35 -24.59 -20.95
N ASP A 4 78.15 -24.88 -22.23
CA ASP A 4 78.26 -26.24 -22.76
C ASP A 4 79.72 -26.70 -22.81
N ILE A 5 80.64 -25.78 -23.12
CA ILE A 5 82.09 -26.01 -23.06
C ILE A 5 82.54 -26.22 -21.62
N LEU A 6 82.02 -25.42 -20.67
CA LEU A 6 82.37 -25.46 -19.25
C LEU A 6 81.47 -26.38 -18.42
N MET A 7 80.72 -27.28 -19.06
CA MET A 7 79.72 -28.11 -18.39
C MET A 7 80.32 -29.01 -17.30
N TYR A 8 81.55 -29.50 -17.50
CA TYR A 8 82.25 -30.28 -16.49
C TYR A 8 82.61 -29.44 -15.26
N LEU A 9 83.02 -28.18 -15.46
CA LEU A 9 83.31 -27.23 -14.38
C LEU A 9 82.04 -26.97 -13.54
N ASP A 10 80.92 -26.69 -14.21
CA ASP A 10 79.61 -26.48 -13.56
C ASP A 10 79.13 -27.72 -12.79
N ARG A 11 79.41 -28.94 -13.29
CA ARG A 11 78.94 -30.18 -12.64
C ARG A 11 79.81 -30.65 -11.49
N VAL A 12 81.12 -30.40 -11.54
CA VAL A 12 82.08 -30.97 -10.59
C VAL A 12 82.65 -29.93 -9.64
N TYR A 13 83.23 -28.84 -10.16
CA TYR A 13 83.91 -27.85 -9.33
C TYR A 13 82.92 -26.96 -8.59
N VAL A 14 81.92 -26.43 -9.31
CA VAL A 14 80.90 -25.53 -8.77
C VAL A 14 80.10 -26.21 -7.67
N THR A 15 79.76 -27.48 -7.84
CA THR A 15 79.03 -28.28 -6.84
C THR A 15 79.87 -28.60 -5.60
N GLN A 16 81.17 -28.85 -5.75
CA GLN A 16 82.08 -29.16 -4.64
C GLN A 16 82.47 -27.93 -3.82
N THR A 17 82.60 -26.77 -4.46
CA THR A 17 83.10 -25.52 -3.84
C THR A 17 81.99 -24.54 -3.45
N GLY A 18 80.75 -24.79 -3.89
CA GLY A 18 79.60 -23.93 -3.57
C GLY A 18 79.67 -22.55 -4.23
N VAL A 19 80.44 -22.39 -5.31
CA VAL A 19 80.49 -21.15 -6.09
C VAL A 19 79.32 -21.08 -7.08
N GLU A 20 79.12 -19.92 -7.70
CA GLU A 20 78.01 -19.70 -8.63
C GLU A 20 78.25 -20.37 -9.99
N PRO A 21 77.24 -21.02 -10.61
CA PRO A 21 77.37 -21.61 -11.94
C PRO A 21 77.61 -20.56 -13.04
N VAL A 22 78.18 -20.99 -14.16
CA VAL A 22 78.64 -20.11 -15.25
C VAL A 22 77.52 -19.25 -15.86
N TYR A 23 76.30 -19.80 -16.03
CA TYR A 23 75.20 -19.07 -16.64
C TYR A 23 74.61 -17.97 -15.74
N PRO A 24 74.24 -18.24 -14.47
CA PRO A 24 73.89 -17.21 -13.49
C PRO A 24 74.96 -16.12 -13.33
N LEU A 25 76.25 -16.52 -13.31
CA LEU A 25 77.37 -15.59 -13.25
C LEU A 25 77.37 -14.62 -14.45
N GLY A 26 77.17 -15.13 -15.66
CA GLY A 26 77.10 -14.30 -16.87
C GLY A 26 75.92 -13.32 -16.85
N LEU A 27 74.74 -13.76 -16.39
CA LEU A 27 73.57 -12.90 -16.23
C LEU A 27 73.80 -11.82 -15.17
N ARG A 28 74.47 -12.14 -14.06
CA ARG A 28 74.82 -11.15 -13.03
C ARG A 28 75.76 -10.09 -13.59
N ILE A 29 76.80 -10.48 -14.33
CA ILE A 29 77.74 -9.53 -14.95
C ILE A 29 77.02 -8.64 -15.97
N PHE A 30 76.19 -9.22 -16.84
CA PHE A 30 75.41 -8.44 -17.81
C PHE A 30 74.47 -7.44 -17.11
N ARG A 31 73.85 -7.87 -16.01
CA ARG A 31 73.01 -7.00 -15.18
C ARG A 31 73.81 -5.83 -14.60
N THR A 32 74.90 -6.09 -13.87
CA THR A 32 75.62 -5.05 -13.13
C THR A 32 76.36 -4.08 -14.04
N GLU A 33 76.99 -4.59 -15.09
CA GLU A 33 77.88 -3.79 -15.95
C GLU A 33 77.14 -3.09 -17.10
N ILE A 34 76.00 -3.62 -17.55
CA ILE A 34 75.29 -3.10 -18.73
C ILE A 34 73.92 -2.55 -18.35
N VAL A 35 73.04 -3.38 -17.79
CA VAL A 35 71.63 -2.98 -17.58
C VAL A 35 71.45 -2.02 -16.40
N ASP A 36 72.25 -2.19 -15.34
CA ASP A 36 72.25 -1.31 -14.16
C ASP A 36 73.12 -0.05 -14.37
N TYR A 37 73.86 0.06 -15.49
CA TYR A 37 74.61 1.28 -15.81
C TYR A 37 73.63 2.46 -16.00
N PRO A 38 73.71 3.54 -15.20
CA PRO A 38 72.60 4.49 -15.06
C PRO A 38 72.07 5.10 -16.36
N PRO A 39 72.91 5.57 -17.31
CA PRO A 39 72.43 6.11 -18.59
C PRO A 39 71.64 5.09 -19.43
N ILE A 40 72.07 3.82 -19.42
CA ILE A 40 71.39 2.74 -20.15
C ILE A 40 70.09 2.39 -19.43
N ASN A 41 70.14 2.25 -18.11
CA ASN A 41 69.00 1.89 -17.28
C ASN A 41 67.84 2.90 -17.41
N GLU A 42 68.14 4.19 -17.28
CA GLU A 42 67.16 5.26 -17.38
C GLU A 42 66.59 5.35 -18.79
N HIS A 43 67.44 5.29 -19.81
CA HIS A 43 67.00 5.31 -21.20
C HIS A 43 66.13 4.10 -21.54
N LEU A 44 66.50 2.91 -21.06
CA LEU A 44 65.71 1.69 -21.25
C LEU A 44 64.32 1.84 -20.64
N LYS A 45 64.21 2.29 -19.38
CA LYS A 45 62.91 2.53 -18.72
C LYS A 45 62.07 3.54 -19.48
N ALA A 46 62.65 4.68 -19.85
CA ALA A 46 61.96 5.74 -20.58
C ALA A 46 61.43 5.24 -21.94
N THR A 47 62.26 4.48 -22.68
CA THR A 47 61.88 3.92 -23.98
C THR A 47 60.76 2.88 -23.85
N LEU A 48 60.85 1.96 -22.89
CA LEU A 48 59.80 0.94 -22.67
C LEU A 48 58.45 1.58 -22.34
N LEU A 49 58.43 2.59 -21.44
CA LEU A 49 57.20 3.31 -21.09
C LEU A 49 56.69 4.18 -22.24
N GLY A 50 57.59 4.81 -22.99
CA GLY A 50 57.27 5.62 -24.17
C GLY A 50 56.57 4.80 -25.25
N LEU A 51 57.10 3.61 -25.58
CA LEU A 51 56.49 2.71 -26.57
C LEU A 51 55.09 2.25 -26.15
N ILE A 52 54.88 1.93 -24.87
CA ILE A 52 53.54 1.57 -24.37
C ILE A 52 52.58 2.76 -24.44
N SER A 53 53.06 3.97 -24.13
CA SER A 53 52.26 5.20 -24.24
C SER A 53 51.85 5.48 -25.69
N ILE A 54 52.75 5.28 -26.65
CA ILE A 54 52.51 5.40 -28.10
C ILE A 54 51.44 4.39 -28.54
N GLU A 55 51.56 3.12 -28.13
CA GLU A 55 50.56 2.09 -28.44
C GLU A 55 49.18 2.40 -27.84
N ARG A 56 49.12 3.00 -26.64
CA ARG A 56 47.85 3.46 -26.03
C ARG A 56 47.19 4.60 -26.81
N GLN A 57 47.96 5.36 -27.59
CA GLN A 57 47.46 6.37 -28.53
C GLN A 57 47.04 5.78 -29.88
N LYS A 58 47.00 4.44 -29.98
CA LYS A 58 46.64 3.67 -31.19
C LYS A 58 47.65 3.76 -32.32
N GLU A 59 48.89 4.10 -32.00
CA GLU A 59 50.01 4.03 -32.94
C GLU A 59 50.63 2.61 -32.95
N ILE A 60 51.23 2.23 -34.08
CA ILE A 60 51.79 0.89 -34.29
C ILE A 60 53.18 0.81 -33.66
N ILE A 61 53.46 -0.28 -32.92
CA ILE A 61 54.77 -0.55 -32.31
C ILE A 61 55.25 -1.97 -32.63
N GLU A 62 56.57 -2.15 -32.66
CA GLU A 62 57.22 -3.47 -32.75
C GLU A 62 57.23 -4.15 -31.37
N TRP A 63 56.13 -4.86 -31.04
CA TRP A 63 55.90 -5.43 -29.72
C TRP A 63 56.77 -6.66 -29.38
N ILE A 64 57.38 -7.31 -30.38
CA ILE A 64 58.29 -8.44 -30.16
C ILE A 64 59.51 -8.00 -29.34
N ASP A 65 60.05 -6.81 -29.61
CA ASP A 65 61.23 -6.31 -28.90
C ASP A 65 60.91 -6.00 -27.45
N LEU A 66 59.73 -5.43 -27.17
CA LEU A 66 59.23 -5.25 -25.81
C LEU A 66 59.16 -6.58 -25.06
N LYS A 67 58.57 -7.61 -25.69
CA LYS A 67 58.44 -8.95 -25.09
C LYS A 67 59.82 -9.54 -24.76
N ASN A 68 60.78 -9.44 -25.67
CA ASN A 68 62.13 -9.94 -25.47
C ASN A 68 62.84 -9.21 -24.32
N VAL A 69 62.69 -7.87 -24.24
CA VAL A 69 63.27 -7.07 -23.15
C VAL A 69 62.62 -7.43 -21.81
N PHE A 70 61.30 -7.62 -21.74
CA PHE A 70 60.65 -8.03 -20.49
C PHE A 70 61.08 -9.43 -20.04
N GLN A 71 61.21 -10.38 -20.98
CA GLN A 71 61.77 -11.70 -20.68
C GLN A 71 63.21 -11.62 -20.19
N MET A 72 64.04 -10.78 -20.79
CA MET A 72 65.40 -10.50 -20.33
C MET A 72 65.41 -9.93 -18.91
N LEU A 73 64.61 -8.90 -18.62
CA LEU A 73 64.52 -8.30 -17.29
C LEU A 73 64.07 -9.31 -16.21
N ILE A 74 63.20 -10.26 -16.56
CA ILE A 74 62.81 -11.35 -15.66
C ILE A 74 63.97 -12.34 -15.47
N ALA A 75 64.67 -12.73 -16.54
CA ALA A 75 65.79 -13.66 -16.48
C ALA A 75 66.98 -13.12 -15.64
N LEU A 76 67.24 -11.81 -15.66
CA LEU A 76 68.27 -11.15 -14.85
C LEU A 76 67.98 -11.18 -13.33
N GLY A 77 66.78 -11.59 -12.95
CA GLY A 77 66.38 -11.81 -11.57
C GLY A 77 66.84 -13.13 -10.96
N LEU A 78 67.51 -14.01 -11.74
CA LEU A 78 68.11 -15.28 -11.27
C LEU A 78 67.18 -16.04 -10.31
N ASP A 79 65.99 -16.42 -10.81
CA ASP A 79 64.92 -17.18 -10.14
C ASP A 79 63.87 -16.36 -9.37
N ASN A 80 63.95 -15.02 -9.35
CA ASN A 80 62.87 -14.19 -8.80
C ASN A 80 62.52 -12.99 -9.68
N ARG A 81 61.26 -12.52 -9.57
CA ARG A 81 60.75 -11.38 -10.33
C ARG A 81 61.18 -10.02 -9.76
N LYS A 82 61.82 -9.96 -8.58
CA LYS A 82 62.04 -8.70 -7.84
C LYS A 82 62.81 -7.66 -8.65
N TYR A 83 63.76 -8.11 -9.47
CA TYR A 83 64.51 -7.19 -10.34
C TYR A 83 63.61 -6.53 -11.39
N TYR A 84 62.81 -7.32 -12.11
CA TYR A 84 61.79 -6.80 -13.04
C TYR A 84 60.77 -5.89 -12.33
N GLU A 85 60.35 -6.26 -11.12
CA GLU A 85 59.40 -5.47 -10.33
C GLU A 85 59.95 -4.07 -9.97
N LEU A 86 61.19 -4.03 -9.48
CA LEU A 86 61.86 -2.79 -9.06
C LEU A 86 62.24 -1.91 -10.25
N GLN A 87 62.72 -2.53 -11.34
CA GLN A 87 63.21 -1.79 -12.50
C GLN A 87 62.09 -1.33 -13.44
N PHE A 88 60.98 -2.06 -13.53
CA PHE A 88 59.94 -1.75 -14.50
C PHE A 88 58.52 -1.82 -13.93
N GLU A 89 58.09 -2.96 -13.37
CA GLU A 89 56.67 -3.22 -13.07
C GLU A 89 56.05 -2.12 -12.19
N ASN A 90 56.72 -1.73 -11.10
CA ASN A 90 56.21 -0.71 -10.18
C ASN A 90 56.07 0.67 -10.83
N LEU A 91 57.05 1.07 -11.65
CA LEU A 91 57.00 2.33 -12.37
C LEU A 91 55.90 2.31 -13.45
N PHE A 92 55.83 1.21 -14.20
CA PHE A 92 54.81 0.98 -15.21
C PHE A 92 53.38 1.03 -14.63
N LEU A 93 53.14 0.35 -13.50
CA LEU A 93 51.83 0.37 -12.84
C LEU A 93 51.46 1.78 -12.38
N ARG A 94 52.42 2.56 -11.86
CA ARG A 94 52.20 3.95 -11.45
C ARG A 94 51.83 4.85 -12.64
N GLU A 95 52.60 4.80 -13.73
CA GLU A 95 52.32 5.59 -14.94
C GLU A 95 51.00 5.18 -15.60
N THR A 96 50.67 3.89 -15.55
CA THR A 96 49.38 3.36 -16.01
C THR A 96 48.22 3.88 -15.19
N ALA A 97 48.35 3.92 -13.86
CA ALA A 97 47.34 4.48 -12.98
C ALA A 97 47.12 5.97 -13.28
N GLU A 98 48.18 6.75 -13.47
CA GLU A 98 48.07 8.17 -13.82
C GLU A 98 47.43 8.39 -15.20
N PHE A 99 47.81 7.60 -16.20
CA PHE A 99 47.23 7.68 -17.53
C PHE A 99 45.72 7.44 -17.51
N TYR A 100 45.27 6.36 -16.87
CA TYR A 100 43.84 6.04 -16.80
C TYR A 100 43.07 6.95 -15.85
N ARG A 101 43.70 7.52 -14.82
CA ARG A 101 43.09 8.57 -14.00
C ARG A 101 42.77 9.82 -14.82
N ARG A 102 43.74 10.32 -15.60
CA ARG A 102 43.53 11.48 -16.50
C ARG A 102 42.48 11.17 -17.57
N SER A 103 42.53 9.96 -18.13
CA SER A 103 41.56 9.51 -19.13
C SER A 103 40.14 9.43 -18.57
N SER A 104 39.97 8.86 -17.37
CA SER A 104 38.68 8.79 -16.68
C SER A 104 38.10 10.18 -16.42
N GLN A 105 38.90 11.11 -15.88
CA GLN A 105 38.47 12.48 -15.63
C GLN A 105 38.01 13.17 -16.92
N LYS A 106 38.76 13.00 -18.02
CA LYS A 106 38.36 13.51 -19.34
C LYS A 106 37.05 12.88 -19.81
N PHE A 107 36.89 11.56 -19.66
CA PHE A 107 35.67 10.88 -20.07
C PHE A 107 34.45 11.35 -19.29
N LEU A 108 34.57 11.57 -17.98
CA LEU A 108 33.50 12.09 -17.13
C LEU A 108 33.12 13.54 -17.47
N ALA A 109 34.10 14.38 -17.83
CA ALA A 109 33.85 15.77 -18.17
C ALA A 109 33.16 15.94 -19.53
N GLU A 110 33.50 15.09 -20.50
CA GLU A 110 33.06 15.25 -21.90
C GLU A 110 31.86 14.37 -22.28
N ASN A 111 31.48 13.39 -21.45
CA ASN A 111 30.54 12.35 -21.88
C ASN A 111 29.50 11.98 -20.81
N SER A 112 28.39 11.41 -21.27
CA SER A 112 27.36 10.83 -20.39
C SER A 112 27.81 9.51 -19.76
N ALA A 113 27.11 9.06 -18.71
CA ALA A 113 27.41 7.79 -18.05
C ALA A 113 27.36 6.59 -19.02
N CYS A 114 26.43 6.57 -19.99
CA CYS A 114 26.36 5.51 -21.01
C CYS A 114 27.64 5.47 -21.87
N VAL A 115 28.14 6.62 -22.31
CA VAL A 115 29.36 6.67 -23.14
C VAL A 115 30.59 6.33 -22.30
N TYR A 116 30.63 6.79 -21.04
CA TYR A 116 31.71 6.46 -20.10
C TYR A 116 31.84 4.94 -19.92
N ILE A 117 30.75 4.22 -19.62
CA ILE A 117 30.82 2.77 -19.38
C ILE A 117 31.30 2.00 -20.61
N HIS A 118 30.91 2.41 -21.83
CA HIS A 118 31.38 1.75 -23.06
C HIS A 118 32.86 2.03 -23.31
N LYS A 119 33.32 3.28 -23.14
CA LYS A 119 34.74 3.63 -23.24
C LYS A 119 35.60 2.88 -22.24
N VAL A 120 35.14 2.75 -20.98
CA VAL A 120 35.86 1.96 -19.97
C VAL A 120 35.92 0.48 -20.35
N ASN A 121 34.83 -0.08 -20.89
CA ASN A 121 34.83 -1.46 -21.35
C ASN A 121 35.80 -1.67 -22.53
N GLU A 122 35.86 -0.74 -23.48
CA GLU A 122 36.85 -0.76 -24.57
C GLU A 122 38.28 -0.68 -24.02
N CYS A 123 38.58 0.27 -23.12
CA CYS A 123 39.90 0.38 -22.50
C CYS A 123 40.33 -0.90 -21.78
N LEU A 124 39.42 -1.57 -21.07
CA LEU A 124 39.70 -2.85 -20.42
C LEU A 124 40.05 -3.94 -21.42
N VAL A 125 39.30 -4.05 -22.52
CA VAL A 125 39.56 -5.05 -23.57
C VAL A 125 40.91 -4.78 -24.24
N GLU A 126 41.18 -3.53 -24.62
CA GLU A 126 42.44 -3.14 -25.25
C GLU A 126 43.63 -3.40 -24.33
N GLU A 127 43.54 -3.05 -23.03
CA GLU A 127 44.65 -3.22 -22.09
C GLU A 127 44.91 -4.70 -21.73
N VAL A 128 43.86 -5.53 -21.63
CA VAL A 128 44.02 -6.97 -21.45
C VAL A 128 44.76 -7.59 -22.64
N GLN A 129 44.35 -7.26 -23.87
CA GLN A 129 45.01 -7.75 -25.08
C GLN A 129 46.45 -7.24 -25.21
N ARG A 130 46.74 -6.04 -24.71
CA ARG A 130 48.09 -5.47 -24.68
C ARG A 130 48.97 -6.23 -23.68
N ALA A 131 48.47 -6.43 -22.47
CA ALA A 131 49.19 -7.15 -21.42
C ALA A 131 49.46 -8.61 -21.82
N GLU A 132 48.48 -9.32 -22.39
CA GLU A 132 48.62 -10.70 -22.84
C GLU A 132 49.70 -10.87 -23.93
N ARG A 133 49.90 -9.86 -24.78
CA ARG A 133 50.85 -9.92 -25.90
C ARG A 133 52.31 -9.97 -25.45
N TYR A 134 52.68 -9.10 -24.51
CA TYR A 134 54.10 -8.89 -24.17
C TYR A 134 54.43 -8.74 -22.68
N LEU A 135 53.45 -8.60 -21.78
CA LEU A 135 53.71 -8.54 -20.34
C LEU A 135 53.71 -9.93 -19.68
N ASP A 136 54.27 -10.00 -18.47
CA ASP A 136 54.20 -11.19 -17.64
C ASP A 136 52.80 -11.38 -17.03
N LYS A 137 52.37 -12.64 -16.82
CA LYS A 137 51.02 -12.98 -16.34
C LYS A 137 50.66 -12.35 -14.99
N ILE A 138 51.64 -12.17 -14.10
CA ILE A 138 51.38 -11.54 -12.80
C ILE A 138 51.23 -10.02 -12.99
N THR A 139 52.01 -9.42 -13.89
CA THR A 139 51.86 -8.00 -14.25
C THR A 139 50.51 -7.73 -14.89
N GLU A 140 50.04 -8.62 -15.77
CA GLU A 140 48.71 -8.56 -16.39
C GLU A 140 47.61 -8.44 -15.33
N ALA A 141 47.62 -9.34 -14.34
CA ALA A 141 46.65 -9.29 -13.25
C ALA A 141 46.70 -7.95 -12.48
N LYS A 142 47.90 -7.47 -12.14
CA LYS A 142 48.11 -6.18 -11.43
C LYS A 142 47.64 -4.98 -12.26
N VAL A 143 47.85 -4.98 -13.58
CA VAL A 143 47.36 -3.91 -14.47
C VAL A 143 45.85 -3.88 -14.51
N ILE A 144 45.19 -5.04 -14.57
CA ILE A 144 43.72 -5.12 -14.57
C ILE A 144 43.16 -4.58 -13.25
N GLU A 145 43.82 -4.83 -12.13
CA GLU A 145 43.46 -4.25 -10.83
C GLU A 145 43.58 -2.72 -10.84
N VAL A 146 44.64 -2.16 -11.43
CA VAL A 146 44.81 -0.70 -11.60
C VAL A 146 43.66 -0.10 -12.42
N LEU A 147 43.26 -0.72 -13.54
CA LEU A 147 42.14 -0.24 -14.35
C LEU A 147 40.81 -0.35 -13.61
N ASN A 148 40.58 -1.46 -12.91
CA ASN A 148 39.38 -1.63 -12.09
C ASN A 148 39.31 -0.54 -11.00
N ASP A 149 40.43 -0.16 -10.38
CA ASP A 149 40.45 0.91 -9.37
C ASP A 149 40.24 2.30 -9.98
N GLU A 150 41.07 2.69 -10.96
CA GLU A 150 41.09 4.05 -11.53
C GLU A 150 39.88 4.35 -12.42
N LEU A 151 39.40 3.39 -13.22
CA LEU A 151 38.29 3.61 -14.14
C LEU A 151 36.92 3.31 -13.52
N ILE A 152 36.84 2.35 -12.58
CA ILE A 152 35.56 1.88 -12.03
C ILE A 152 35.42 2.26 -10.56
N ALA A 153 36.31 1.81 -9.68
CA ALA A 153 36.11 1.90 -8.24
C ALA A 153 35.98 3.35 -7.76
N LYS A 154 36.90 4.21 -8.19
CA LYS A 154 36.93 5.63 -7.81
C LYS A 154 35.75 6.45 -8.36
N ASN A 155 35.12 5.98 -9.44
CA ASN A 155 34.10 6.74 -10.17
C ASN A 155 32.69 6.12 -10.09
N MET A 156 32.54 4.96 -9.45
CA MET A 156 31.27 4.21 -9.46
C MET A 156 30.07 5.02 -8.99
N VAL A 157 30.25 5.85 -7.94
CA VAL A 157 29.18 6.67 -7.37
C VAL A 157 28.79 7.76 -8.37
N THR A 158 29.76 8.48 -8.92
CA THR A 158 29.57 9.52 -9.93
C THR A 158 28.82 8.99 -11.16
N ILE A 159 29.19 7.81 -11.67
CA ILE A 159 28.55 7.21 -12.85
C ILE A 159 27.11 6.78 -12.55
N VAL A 160 26.89 6.14 -11.40
CA VAL A 160 25.58 5.62 -11.00
C VAL A 160 24.61 6.77 -10.70
N GLU A 161 25.09 7.83 -10.06
CA GLU A 161 24.27 8.98 -9.64
C GLU A 161 24.27 10.14 -10.65
N MET A 162 24.96 9.99 -11.79
CA MET A 162 25.07 11.04 -12.80
C MET A 162 23.70 11.55 -13.23
N GLU A 163 23.51 12.86 -13.15
CA GLU A 163 22.25 13.48 -13.54
C GLU A 163 21.93 13.19 -15.02
N ASN A 164 20.67 12.88 -15.29
CA ASN A 164 20.12 12.65 -16.64
C ASN A 164 20.81 11.56 -17.48
N SER A 165 21.71 10.76 -16.91
CA SER A 165 22.36 9.67 -17.65
C SER A 165 22.75 8.46 -16.80
N GLY A 166 22.77 8.58 -15.47
CA GLY A 166 23.13 7.50 -14.55
C GLY A 166 22.09 6.38 -14.44
N LEU A 167 22.21 5.55 -13.40
CA LEU A 167 21.44 4.32 -13.23
C LEU A 167 19.92 4.53 -13.31
N ILE A 168 19.41 5.56 -12.63
CA ILE A 168 17.98 5.84 -12.61
C ILE A 168 17.48 6.24 -14.01
N TYR A 169 18.24 7.07 -14.73
CA TYR A 169 17.89 7.44 -16.10
C TYR A 169 17.87 6.21 -17.01
N MET A 170 18.88 5.33 -16.92
CA MET A 170 18.93 4.10 -17.70
C MET A 170 17.74 3.17 -17.39
N LEU A 171 17.32 3.07 -16.12
CA LEU A 171 16.14 2.30 -15.70
C LEU A 171 14.83 2.90 -16.21
N LEU A 172 14.69 4.23 -16.17
CA LEU A 172 13.47 4.92 -16.60
C LEU A 172 13.27 4.86 -18.11
N ASN A 173 14.36 4.93 -18.88
CA ASN A 173 14.35 4.94 -20.35
C ASN A 173 14.66 3.57 -20.98
N GLU A 174 14.58 2.49 -20.19
CA GLU A 174 14.69 1.11 -20.69
C GLU A 174 15.98 0.82 -21.47
N ARG A 175 17.10 1.42 -21.03
CA ARG A 175 18.43 1.26 -21.63
C ARG A 175 19.08 -0.05 -21.17
N ILE A 176 18.47 -1.19 -21.52
CA ILE A 176 18.84 -2.52 -20.98
C ILE A 176 20.29 -2.90 -21.30
N GLN A 177 20.80 -2.57 -22.49
CA GLN A 177 22.18 -2.87 -22.87
C GLN A 177 23.19 -2.07 -22.03
N ASP A 178 22.89 -0.80 -21.76
CA ASP A 178 23.74 0.05 -20.92
C ASP A 178 23.70 -0.42 -19.46
N LEU A 179 22.53 -0.80 -18.95
CA LEU A 179 22.38 -1.41 -17.62
C LEU A 179 23.18 -2.70 -17.48
N ARG A 180 23.18 -3.55 -18.52
CA ARG A 180 23.98 -4.78 -18.56
C ARG A 180 25.48 -4.48 -18.54
N CYS A 181 25.92 -3.49 -19.30
CA CYS A 181 27.32 -3.04 -19.32
C CYS A 181 27.73 -2.50 -17.94
N LEU A 182 26.92 -1.59 -17.38
CA LEU A 182 27.12 -1.02 -16.05
C LEU A 182 27.22 -2.11 -14.97
N TYR A 183 26.32 -3.10 -14.98
CA TYR A 183 26.36 -4.23 -14.05
C TYR A 183 27.64 -5.07 -14.21
N LYS A 184 28.04 -5.38 -15.45
CA LYS A 184 29.28 -6.14 -15.72
C LYS A 184 30.51 -5.42 -15.19
N LEU A 185 30.60 -4.10 -15.35
CA LEU A 185 31.71 -3.29 -14.85
C LEU A 185 31.71 -3.23 -13.32
N LEU A 186 30.58 -2.88 -12.71
CA LEU A 186 30.48 -2.73 -11.26
C LEU A 186 30.62 -4.05 -10.50
N LYS A 187 30.36 -5.19 -11.14
CA LYS A 187 30.65 -6.52 -10.57
C LYS A 187 32.15 -6.77 -10.38
N ARG A 188 33.04 -6.09 -11.12
CA ARG A 188 34.50 -6.28 -11.06
C ARG A 188 35.14 -5.68 -9.82
N VAL A 189 34.45 -4.75 -9.15
CA VAL A 189 35.00 -3.99 -8.02
C VAL A 189 34.23 -4.27 -6.72
N PRO A 190 34.91 -4.24 -5.56
CA PRO A 190 34.24 -4.29 -4.28
C PRO A 190 33.18 -3.20 -4.16
N ASN A 191 32.05 -3.50 -3.54
CA ASN A 191 30.90 -2.60 -3.34
C ASN A 191 30.19 -2.10 -4.61
N GLY A 192 30.64 -2.38 -5.83
CA GLY A 192 29.99 -1.85 -7.05
C GLY A 192 28.52 -2.27 -7.20
N THR A 193 28.20 -3.54 -6.95
CA THR A 193 26.81 -4.03 -6.95
C THR A 193 25.97 -3.44 -5.79
N LYS A 194 26.60 -3.18 -4.65
CA LYS A 194 25.94 -2.50 -3.51
C LYS A 194 25.61 -1.05 -3.85
N THR A 195 26.47 -0.34 -4.58
CA THR A 195 26.20 1.03 -5.04
C THR A 195 24.97 1.06 -5.94
N MET A 196 24.87 0.16 -6.93
CA MET A 196 23.68 0.07 -7.80
C MET A 196 22.40 -0.19 -6.99
N THR A 197 22.43 -1.21 -6.13
CA THR A 197 21.25 -1.61 -5.34
C THR A 197 20.85 -0.54 -4.34
N SER A 198 21.81 0.18 -3.74
CA SER A 198 21.55 1.28 -2.81
C SER A 198 20.90 2.48 -3.50
N THR A 199 21.42 2.91 -4.66
CA THR A 199 20.85 4.02 -5.43
C THR A 199 19.44 3.68 -5.91
N MET A 200 19.24 2.46 -6.42
CA MET A 200 17.91 1.99 -6.83
C MET A 200 16.93 1.91 -5.65
N SER A 201 17.36 1.39 -4.51
CA SER A 201 16.55 1.31 -3.29
C SER A 201 16.20 2.69 -2.74
N ARG A 202 17.12 3.66 -2.80
CA ARG A 202 16.87 5.06 -2.43
C ARG A 202 15.79 5.65 -3.33
N TYR A 203 15.95 5.56 -4.65
CA TYR A 203 14.95 6.06 -5.60
C TYR A 203 13.55 5.45 -5.38
N LEU A 204 13.47 4.12 -5.18
CA LEU A 204 12.19 3.45 -4.92
C LEU A 204 11.56 3.91 -3.60
N ARG A 205 12.35 4.10 -2.55
CA ARG A 205 11.86 4.63 -1.27
C ARG A 205 11.36 6.06 -1.43
N ASP A 206 12.08 6.92 -2.13
CA ASP A 206 11.69 8.32 -2.33
C ASP A 206 10.39 8.41 -3.15
N LYS A 207 10.26 7.62 -4.22
CA LYS A 207 9.03 7.52 -5.01
C LYS A 207 7.86 6.95 -4.19
N GLY A 208 8.09 5.89 -3.43
CA GLY A 208 7.06 5.31 -2.55
C GLY A 208 6.61 6.30 -1.47
N ALA A 209 7.55 7.00 -0.83
CA ALA A 209 7.26 8.02 0.17
C ALA A 209 6.46 9.20 -0.41
N ALA A 210 6.77 9.62 -1.64
CA ALA A 210 6.00 10.66 -2.34
C ALA A 210 4.54 10.23 -2.58
N ILE A 211 4.30 8.99 -2.99
CA ILE A 211 2.93 8.44 -3.18
C ILE A 211 2.15 8.43 -1.86
N VAL A 212 2.78 8.04 -0.75
CA VAL A 212 2.17 8.03 0.58
C VAL A 212 1.88 9.45 1.09
N SER A 213 2.83 10.37 0.90
CA SER A 213 2.72 11.75 1.37
C SER A 213 1.65 12.55 0.60
N GLN A 214 1.58 12.38 -0.73
CA GLN A 214 0.56 13.02 -1.56
C GLN A 214 -0.86 12.60 -1.14
N ASN A 215 -1.08 11.31 -0.84
CA ASN A 215 -2.38 10.84 -0.38
C ASN A 215 -2.73 11.35 1.03
N THR A 216 -1.74 11.48 1.91
CA THR A 216 -1.93 11.99 3.27
C THR A 216 -2.32 13.48 3.24
N ALA A 217 -1.66 14.28 2.41
CA ALA A 217 -1.96 15.70 2.23
C ALA A 217 -3.33 15.95 1.59
N GLN A 218 -3.70 15.15 0.58
CA GLN A 218 -5.03 15.24 -0.04
C GLN A 218 -6.16 14.81 0.92
N GLN A 219 -5.91 13.88 1.84
CA GLN A 219 -6.86 13.55 2.91
C GLN A 219 -7.01 14.70 3.91
N GLN A 220 -5.93 15.39 4.29
CA GLN A 220 -5.98 16.50 5.25
C GLN A 220 -6.67 17.75 4.69
N GLN A 221 -6.45 18.11 3.43
CA GLN A 221 -7.09 19.29 2.81
C GLN A 221 -8.61 19.17 2.65
N GLN A 222 -9.16 17.94 2.58
CA GLN A 222 -10.62 17.72 2.58
C GLN A 222 -11.28 17.84 3.96
N ILE A 223 -10.49 17.78 5.04
CA ILE A 223 -11.03 17.89 6.41
C ILE A 223 -11.26 19.37 6.77
N GLU A 224 -10.48 20.29 6.20
CA GLU A 224 -10.55 21.73 6.50
C GLU A 224 -11.39 22.53 5.48
N GLY A 225 -11.66 21.98 4.29
CA GLY A 225 -12.44 22.63 3.24
C GLY A 225 -13.94 22.31 3.23
N SER A 226 -14.75 23.24 3.75
CA SER A 226 -16.14 23.57 3.37
C SER A 226 -17.12 22.45 2.94
N GLY A 227 -18.23 22.35 3.68
CA GLY A 227 -19.39 21.52 3.38
C GLY A 227 -20.17 21.89 2.11
N GLU A 228 -19.58 21.65 0.94
CA GLU A 228 -20.30 21.57 -0.32
C GLU A 228 -20.29 20.15 -0.89
N ASN A 229 -21.48 19.73 -1.30
CA ASN A 229 -21.77 18.45 -1.90
C ASN A 229 -21.12 18.37 -3.29
N ILE A 230 -19.93 17.78 -3.40
CA ILE A 230 -19.47 17.22 -4.67
C ILE A 230 -19.24 15.72 -4.47
N ALA A 231 -20.14 14.94 -5.06
CA ALA A 231 -19.96 13.52 -5.23
C ALA A 231 -18.74 13.27 -6.14
N GLY A 232 -17.77 12.48 -5.66
CA GLY A 232 -16.86 11.75 -6.56
C GLY A 232 -15.43 12.26 -6.76
N GLY A 233 -14.85 13.05 -5.85
CA GLY A 233 -13.50 13.61 -6.07
C GLY A 233 -12.53 13.61 -4.88
N GLY A 234 -12.63 12.65 -3.94
CA GLY A 234 -11.65 12.50 -2.86
C GLY A 234 -10.53 11.54 -3.21
N ALA A 235 -9.32 11.78 -2.68
CA ALA A 235 -8.15 10.91 -2.81
C ALA A 235 -8.58 9.45 -2.61
N ASN A 236 -8.67 8.73 -3.71
CA ASN A 236 -9.31 7.43 -3.71
C ASN A 236 -8.29 6.42 -3.14
N PRO A 237 -8.54 5.77 -1.98
CA PRO A 237 -7.64 4.76 -1.45
C PRO A 237 -7.34 3.64 -2.46
N VAL A 238 -8.28 3.41 -3.38
CA VAL A 238 -8.07 2.52 -4.54
C VAL A 238 -6.98 3.07 -5.46
N MET A 239 -6.96 4.37 -5.77
CA MET A 239 -5.91 5.01 -6.59
C MET A 239 -4.54 5.01 -5.90
N PHE A 240 -4.50 5.14 -4.57
CA PHE A 240 -3.26 4.99 -3.80
C PHE A 240 -2.68 3.57 -3.95
N ILE A 241 -3.50 2.56 -3.66
CA ILE A 241 -3.09 1.15 -3.77
C ILE A 241 -2.70 0.84 -5.22
N GLN A 242 -3.48 1.32 -6.19
CA GLN A 242 -3.22 1.15 -7.61
C GLN A 242 -1.87 1.78 -8.01
N SER A 243 -1.56 2.99 -7.51
CA SER A 243 -0.27 3.64 -7.78
C SER A 243 0.93 2.84 -7.24
N LEU A 244 0.77 2.21 -6.07
CA LEU A 244 1.80 1.33 -5.49
C LEU A 244 1.96 0.02 -6.28
N ILE A 245 0.84 -0.59 -6.70
CA ILE A 245 0.85 -1.77 -7.55
C ILE A 245 1.51 -1.44 -8.89
N GLU A 246 1.18 -0.31 -9.51
CA GLU A 246 1.76 0.12 -10.78
C GLU A 246 3.26 0.39 -10.68
N LEU A 247 3.71 1.01 -9.59
CA LEU A 247 5.13 1.22 -9.32
C LEU A 247 5.85 -0.13 -9.21
N LYS A 248 5.29 -1.08 -8.46
CA LYS A 248 5.85 -2.43 -8.33
C LYS A 248 5.90 -3.15 -9.68
N ASP A 249 4.77 -3.22 -10.38
CA ASP A 249 4.65 -3.91 -11.67
C ASP A 249 5.57 -3.30 -12.74
N GLN A 250 5.76 -1.98 -12.74
CA GLN A 250 6.70 -1.29 -13.64
C GLN A 250 8.13 -1.80 -13.43
N PHE A 251 8.57 -1.93 -12.19
CA PHE A 251 9.92 -2.42 -11.89
C PHE A 251 10.04 -3.93 -12.11
N ASP A 252 9.04 -4.72 -11.73
CA ASP A 252 9.04 -6.17 -11.97
C ASP A 252 9.15 -6.51 -13.46
N ARG A 253 8.37 -5.86 -14.32
CA ARG A 253 8.48 -6.03 -15.79
C ARG A 253 9.87 -5.70 -16.31
N ARG A 254 10.53 -4.69 -15.73
CA ARG A 254 11.87 -4.25 -16.15
C ARG A 254 12.97 -5.22 -15.70
N PHE A 255 12.78 -5.96 -14.61
CA PHE A 255 13.72 -6.98 -14.16
C PHE A 255 13.48 -8.36 -14.79
N HIS A 256 12.22 -8.68 -15.10
CA HIS A 256 11.82 -9.97 -15.66
C HIS A 256 11.77 -9.95 -17.20
N SER A 257 12.70 -9.26 -17.87
CA SER A 257 12.76 -9.10 -19.33
C SER A 257 13.10 -10.41 -20.10
N SER A 258 12.39 -11.48 -19.79
CA SER A 258 12.36 -12.74 -20.54
C SER A 258 10.94 -13.26 -20.73
N GLN A 259 9.95 -12.82 -19.94
CA GLN A 259 8.62 -13.46 -20.01
C GLN A 259 7.52 -12.58 -19.39
N ASP A 260 7.11 -11.53 -20.10
CA ASP A 260 5.67 -11.31 -20.29
C ASP A 260 5.39 -10.21 -21.31
N ARG A 261 4.73 -10.59 -22.40
CA ARG A 261 4.20 -9.66 -23.39
C ARG A 261 2.78 -9.28 -22.97
N GLY A 262 2.66 -8.04 -22.54
CA GLY A 262 1.48 -7.22 -22.84
C GLY A 262 0.26 -7.47 -21.96
N GLU A 263 0.17 -6.73 -20.85
CA GLU A 263 -1.13 -6.40 -20.26
C GLU A 263 -1.34 -4.89 -20.37
N LYS A 264 -2.35 -4.54 -21.18
CA LYS A 264 -2.72 -3.16 -21.51
C LYS A 264 -3.34 -2.49 -20.28
N ARG A 265 -2.88 -1.28 -19.98
CA ARG A 265 -3.52 -0.35 -19.04
C ARG A 265 -5.00 -0.12 -19.41
N ARG A 266 -5.92 -0.29 -18.46
CA ARG A 266 -7.32 0.15 -18.56
C ARG A 266 -7.81 0.75 -17.25
N ILE A 267 -8.67 1.75 -17.39
CA ILE A 267 -9.34 2.57 -16.36
C ILE A 267 -10.71 1.90 -16.04
N PRO A 268 -11.26 2.02 -14.81
CA PRO A 268 -12.23 1.06 -14.29
C PRO A 268 -13.64 1.19 -14.89
N GLY A 269 -14.13 0.08 -15.43
CA GLY A 269 -15.54 -0.32 -15.45
C GLY A 269 -15.70 -1.59 -14.60
N GLN A 270 -16.93 -2.04 -14.33
CA GLN A 270 -17.24 -3.23 -13.51
C GLN A 270 -16.25 -4.37 -13.76
N LEU A 271 -15.44 -4.69 -12.74
CA LEU A 271 -14.45 -5.76 -12.81
C LEU A 271 -15.17 -7.10 -12.88
N ASN A 272 -14.74 -7.97 -13.79
CA ASN A 272 -15.19 -9.36 -13.79
C ASN A 272 -14.61 -10.10 -12.57
N GLU A 273 -15.22 -11.20 -12.15
CA GLU A 273 -14.81 -11.95 -10.95
C GLU A 273 -13.33 -12.38 -10.99
N GLY A 274 -12.84 -12.81 -12.16
CA GLY A 274 -11.42 -13.13 -12.36
C GLY A 274 -10.49 -11.91 -12.26
N GLU A 275 -10.95 -10.72 -12.66
CA GLU A 275 -10.16 -9.48 -12.53
C GLU A 275 -10.10 -9.01 -11.08
N VAL A 276 -11.19 -9.17 -10.33
CA VAL A 276 -11.21 -8.91 -8.88
C VAL A 276 -10.16 -9.78 -8.18
N GLU A 277 -10.09 -11.06 -8.51
CA GLU A 277 -9.13 -12.00 -7.92
C GLU A 277 -7.67 -11.57 -8.17
N VAL A 278 -7.34 -11.17 -9.40
CA VAL A 278 -5.99 -10.67 -9.75
C VAL A 278 -5.64 -9.41 -8.95
N VAL A 279 -6.59 -8.50 -8.78
CA VAL A 279 -6.37 -7.27 -7.98
C VAL A 279 -6.17 -7.61 -6.50
N LEU A 280 -6.95 -8.55 -5.96
CA LEU A 280 -6.80 -9.02 -4.57
C LEU A 280 -5.42 -9.66 -4.34
N ASP A 281 -4.94 -10.49 -5.27
CA ASP A 281 -3.62 -11.09 -5.18
C ASP A 281 -2.50 -10.05 -5.19
N LYS A 282 -2.57 -9.05 -6.08
CA LYS A 282 -1.61 -7.94 -6.10
C LYS A 282 -1.66 -7.12 -4.81
N ALA A 283 -2.85 -6.84 -4.29
CA ALA A 283 -3.01 -6.12 -3.03
C ALA A 283 -2.44 -6.91 -1.84
N LEU A 284 -2.55 -8.24 -1.84
CA LEU A 284 -1.98 -9.09 -0.80
C LEU A 284 -0.45 -9.07 -0.76
N VAL A 285 0.20 -8.89 -1.90
CA VAL A 285 1.66 -8.71 -1.92
C VAL A 285 2.05 -7.45 -1.15
N LEU A 286 1.28 -6.36 -1.27
CA LEU A 286 1.49 -5.14 -0.46
C LEU A 286 1.13 -5.38 1.02
N PHE A 287 0.04 -6.10 1.29
CA PHE A 287 -0.39 -6.43 2.64
C PHE A 287 0.67 -7.23 3.43
N ARG A 288 1.45 -8.09 2.79
CA ARG A 288 2.57 -8.82 3.43
C ARG A 288 3.57 -7.87 4.10
N PHE A 289 3.83 -6.73 3.48
CA PHE A 289 4.74 -5.70 4.00
C PHE A 289 4.08 -4.74 5.00
N LEU A 290 2.78 -4.86 5.26
CA LEU A 290 2.09 -4.06 6.26
C LEU A 290 2.55 -4.45 7.67
N LEU A 291 3.02 -3.46 8.45
CA LEU A 291 3.46 -3.68 9.82
C LEU A 291 2.29 -3.77 10.82
N GLU A 292 1.26 -2.94 10.65
CA GLU A 292 0.10 -2.87 11.54
C GLU A 292 -1.12 -3.62 10.95
N LYS A 293 -1.04 -4.95 10.87
CA LYS A 293 -2.11 -5.78 10.29
C LYS A 293 -3.34 -5.86 11.19
N ASP A 294 -3.17 -5.67 12.49
CA ASP A 294 -4.26 -5.55 13.48
C ASP A 294 -5.14 -4.31 13.26
N VAL A 295 -4.53 -3.18 12.87
CA VAL A 295 -5.25 -1.97 12.45
C VAL A 295 -6.08 -2.26 11.21
N PHE A 296 -5.49 -2.92 10.21
CA PHE A 296 -6.22 -3.38 9.03
C PHE A 296 -7.38 -4.31 9.41
N GLU A 297 -7.14 -5.29 10.29
CA GLU A 297 -8.15 -6.24 10.75
C GLU A 297 -9.38 -5.52 11.34
N LYS A 298 -9.15 -4.49 12.18
CA LYS A 298 -10.21 -3.71 12.80
C LYS A 298 -11.09 -3.02 11.75
N TYR A 299 -10.49 -2.26 10.83
CA TYR A 299 -11.23 -1.57 9.77
C TYR A 299 -11.88 -2.54 8.80
N TYR A 300 -11.18 -3.62 8.41
CA TYR A 300 -11.71 -4.64 7.54
C TYR A 300 -12.99 -5.27 8.13
N LYS A 301 -12.96 -5.64 9.42
CA LYS A 301 -14.13 -6.15 10.15
C LYS A 301 -15.28 -5.15 10.16
N GLN A 302 -15.02 -3.87 10.46
CA GLN A 302 -16.06 -2.83 10.47
C GLN A 302 -16.70 -2.65 9.08
N HIS A 303 -15.90 -2.62 8.02
CA HIS A 303 -16.40 -2.46 6.66
C HIS A 303 -17.15 -3.70 6.17
N LEU A 304 -16.65 -4.89 6.46
CA LEU A 304 -17.32 -6.14 6.14
C LEU A 304 -18.66 -6.24 6.87
N ALA A 305 -18.71 -5.92 8.17
CA ALA A 305 -19.95 -5.93 8.94
C ALA A 305 -21.02 -5.04 8.31
N LYS A 306 -20.64 -3.83 7.88
CA LYS A 306 -21.54 -2.91 7.16
C LYS A 306 -22.02 -3.51 5.83
N ARG A 307 -21.15 -4.16 5.06
CA ARG A 307 -21.55 -4.77 3.77
C ARG A 307 -22.49 -5.95 3.95
N LEU A 308 -22.22 -6.84 4.91
CA LEU A 308 -23.07 -8.00 5.21
C LEU A 308 -24.45 -7.56 5.71
N LEU A 309 -24.52 -6.63 6.66
CA LEU A 309 -25.80 -6.17 7.23
C LEU A 309 -26.62 -5.34 6.26
N LEU A 310 -25.97 -4.54 5.41
CA LEU A 310 -26.64 -3.71 4.40
C LEU A 310 -26.86 -4.44 3.07
N GLN A 311 -26.44 -5.71 2.95
CA GLN A 311 -26.48 -6.50 1.72
C GLN A 311 -25.90 -5.75 0.51
N LYS A 312 -24.69 -5.20 0.70
CA LYS A 312 -23.96 -4.44 -0.32
C LYS A 312 -22.70 -5.16 -0.82
N SER A 313 -22.55 -6.43 -0.49
CA SER A 313 -21.43 -7.25 -0.98
C SER A 313 -21.55 -7.45 -2.49
N LEU A 314 -20.41 -7.40 -3.20
CA LEU A 314 -20.35 -7.57 -4.65
C LEU A 314 -20.61 -9.04 -5.06
N SER A 315 -19.97 -9.96 -4.33
CA SER A 315 -20.10 -11.41 -4.45
C SER A 315 -19.70 -12.03 -3.11
N ASP A 316 -20.51 -12.95 -2.60
CA ASP A 316 -20.20 -13.68 -1.37
C ASP A 316 -18.97 -14.59 -1.56
N ASP A 317 -18.79 -15.13 -2.77
CA ASP A 317 -17.65 -15.98 -3.12
C ASP A 317 -16.34 -15.18 -3.14
N ALA A 318 -16.37 -13.95 -3.65
CA ALA A 318 -15.21 -13.05 -3.62
C ALA A 318 -14.83 -12.65 -2.18
N GLU A 319 -15.81 -12.42 -1.30
CA GLU A 319 -15.54 -12.15 0.13
C GLU A 319 -14.95 -13.38 0.84
N LYS A 320 -15.51 -14.58 0.59
CA LYS A 320 -14.98 -15.86 1.11
C LYS A 320 -13.57 -16.15 0.59
N SER A 321 -13.29 -15.90 -0.69
CA SER A 321 -11.94 -16.01 -1.29
C SER A 321 -10.94 -15.11 -0.56
N MET A 322 -11.28 -13.82 -0.37
CA MET A 322 -10.41 -12.87 0.33
C MET A 322 -10.10 -13.32 1.77
N ILE A 323 -11.09 -13.87 2.49
CA ILE A 323 -10.90 -14.39 3.85
C ILE A 323 -9.95 -15.60 3.83
N SER A 324 -10.10 -16.51 2.87
CA SER A 324 -9.20 -17.65 2.70
C SER A 324 -7.75 -17.21 2.49
N LYS A 325 -7.54 -16.17 1.68
CA LYS A 325 -6.22 -15.58 1.46
C LYS A 325 -5.66 -14.93 2.72
N LEU A 326 -6.47 -14.14 3.45
CA LEU A 326 -6.07 -13.55 4.74
C LEU A 326 -5.73 -14.62 5.79
N LYS A 327 -6.44 -15.75 5.80
CA LYS A 327 -6.17 -16.89 6.66
C LYS A 327 -4.83 -17.54 6.36
N THR A 328 -4.47 -17.62 5.08
CA THR A 328 -3.18 -18.16 4.64
C THR A 328 -2.02 -17.26 5.08
N GLU A 329 -2.20 -15.94 4.99
CA GLU A 329 -1.16 -14.97 5.37
C GLU A 329 -1.01 -14.76 6.89
N CYS A 330 -2.13 -14.71 7.63
CA CYS A 330 -2.14 -14.31 9.05
C CYS A 330 -2.56 -15.43 10.02
N GLY A 331 -3.00 -16.58 9.50
CA GLY A 331 -3.48 -17.72 10.28
C GLY A 331 -4.95 -17.65 10.68
N CYS A 332 -5.46 -18.76 11.21
CA CYS A 332 -6.88 -18.94 11.55
C CYS A 332 -7.38 -18.04 12.69
N GLN A 333 -6.52 -17.62 13.60
CA GLN A 333 -6.90 -16.73 14.70
C GLN A 333 -7.28 -15.34 14.21
N PHE A 334 -6.61 -14.86 13.14
CA PHE A 334 -6.88 -13.57 12.51
C PHE A 334 -8.27 -13.54 11.84
N THR A 335 -8.65 -14.64 11.18
CA THR A 335 -9.92 -14.71 10.44
C THR A 335 -11.10 -15.26 11.26
N SER A 336 -10.87 -15.86 12.43
CA SER A 336 -11.90 -16.57 13.22
C SER A 336 -13.16 -15.74 13.47
N LYS A 337 -13.03 -14.47 13.87
CA LYS A 337 -14.18 -13.56 14.10
C LYS A 337 -14.90 -13.23 12.80
N ILE A 338 -14.16 -13.00 11.72
CA ILE A 338 -14.69 -12.71 10.38
C ILE A 338 -15.47 -13.91 9.83
N GLU A 339 -14.91 -15.12 9.93
CA GLU A 339 -15.58 -16.38 9.58
C GLU A 339 -16.82 -16.62 10.45
N GLY A 340 -16.78 -16.20 11.72
CA GLY A 340 -17.94 -16.17 12.62
C GLY A 340 -19.08 -15.29 12.12
N MET A 341 -18.77 -14.11 11.57
CA MET A 341 -19.78 -13.20 11.01
C MET A 341 -20.54 -13.85 9.83
N PHE A 342 -19.84 -14.56 8.93
CA PHE A 342 -20.50 -15.29 7.84
C PHE A 342 -21.40 -16.42 8.36
N ARG A 343 -20.92 -17.20 9.33
CA ARG A 343 -21.73 -18.25 9.96
C ARG A 343 -22.99 -17.68 10.61
N ASP A 344 -22.91 -16.52 11.27
CA ASP A 344 -24.08 -15.86 11.84
C ASP A 344 -25.09 -15.44 10.76
N MET A 345 -24.64 -15.01 9.57
CA MET A 345 -25.55 -14.67 8.46
C MET A 345 -26.28 -15.89 7.91
N GLU A 346 -25.56 -17.00 7.72
CA GLU A 346 -26.12 -18.28 7.27
C GLU A 346 -27.12 -18.82 8.31
N LEU A 347 -26.71 -18.89 9.59
CA LEU A 347 -27.57 -19.35 10.69
C LEU A 347 -28.81 -18.47 10.88
N SER A 348 -28.66 -17.14 10.77
CA SER A 348 -29.81 -16.23 10.85
C SER A 348 -30.84 -16.51 9.75
N SER A 349 -30.37 -16.82 8.55
CA SER A 349 -31.26 -17.15 7.42
C SER A 349 -32.01 -18.46 7.67
N THR A 350 -31.34 -19.47 8.21
CA THR A 350 -31.99 -20.73 8.62
C THR A 350 -33.01 -20.51 9.75
N ILE A 351 -32.66 -19.73 10.77
CA ILE A 351 -33.57 -19.40 11.89
C ILE A 351 -34.81 -18.66 11.36
N MET A 352 -34.63 -17.74 10.42
CA MET A 352 -35.73 -16.98 9.83
C MET A 352 -36.63 -17.87 8.95
N ASN A 353 -36.07 -18.85 8.23
CA ASN A 353 -36.86 -19.83 7.48
C ASN A 353 -37.68 -20.77 8.39
N ASP A 354 -37.16 -21.06 9.58
CA ASP A 354 -37.85 -21.84 10.60
C ASP A 354 -38.97 -21.04 11.29
N TYR A 355 -38.82 -19.71 11.38
CA TYR A 355 -39.83 -18.80 11.91
C TYR A 355 -40.95 -18.57 10.87
N LYS A 356 -42.05 -19.34 10.99
CA LYS A 356 -43.15 -19.36 10.02
C LYS A 356 -44.40 -18.59 10.44
N GLU A 357 -44.33 -17.80 11.51
CA GLU A 357 -45.48 -17.01 11.95
C GLU A 357 -45.74 -15.86 10.97
N LYS A 358 -46.97 -15.83 10.42
CA LYS A 358 -47.43 -14.77 9.52
C LYS A 358 -48.19 -13.73 10.33
N ASP A 359 -47.47 -12.72 10.79
CA ASP A 359 -48.06 -11.52 11.36
C ASP A 359 -48.49 -10.52 10.28
N SER A 360 -49.21 -9.47 10.71
CA SER A 360 -49.56 -8.32 9.86
C SER A 360 -48.35 -7.50 9.38
N ILE A 361 -47.20 -7.66 10.03
CA ILE A 361 -45.93 -6.99 9.72
C ILE A 361 -44.92 -8.05 9.27
N ASP A 362 -44.30 -7.84 8.12
CA ASP A 362 -43.20 -8.68 7.63
C ASP A 362 -41.92 -8.35 8.43
N LEU A 363 -41.50 -9.28 9.29
CA LEU A 363 -40.31 -9.13 10.13
C LEU A 363 -39.18 -10.02 9.60
N THR A 364 -38.02 -9.43 9.39
CA THR A 364 -36.77 -10.17 9.14
C THR A 364 -35.76 -9.84 10.23
N VAL A 365 -35.31 -10.85 10.99
CA VAL A 365 -34.33 -10.68 12.07
C VAL A 365 -33.00 -11.34 11.70
N ARG A 366 -31.90 -10.67 12.02
CA ARG A 366 -30.55 -11.23 11.95
C ARG A 366 -29.97 -11.30 13.35
N VAL A 367 -29.63 -12.51 13.80
CA VAL A 367 -29.10 -12.75 15.14
C VAL A 367 -27.58 -12.84 15.06
N LEU A 368 -26.91 -11.96 15.79
CA LEU A 368 -25.45 -11.76 15.70
C LEU A 368 -24.77 -12.15 17.01
N THR A 369 -23.66 -12.87 16.93
CA THR A 369 -22.85 -13.24 18.09
C THR A 369 -21.99 -12.05 18.53
N SER A 370 -22.23 -11.48 19.72
CA SER A 370 -21.63 -10.22 20.18
C SER A 370 -20.10 -10.15 20.07
N VAL A 371 -19.39 -11.27 20.23
CA VAL A 371 -17.91 -11.32 20.20
C VAL A 371 -17.32 -11.23 18.78
N PHE A 372 -18.11 -11.60 17.75
CA PHE A 372 -17.63 -11.62 16.36
C PHE A 372 -17.79 -10.27 15.66
N TRP A 373 -18.82 -9.51 16.02
CA TRP A 373 -19.19 -8.29 15.31
C TRP A 373 -18.61 -7.04 15.96
N PRO A 374 -18.09 -6.08 15.18
CA PRO A 374 -17.56 -4.82 15.68
C PRO A 374 -18.68 -3.82 15.97
N ILE A 375 -19.63 -4.20 16.84
CA ILE A 375 -20.78 -3.40 17.23
C ILE A 375 -20.59 -2.98 18.67
N ASP A 376 -20.65 -1.68 18.96
CA ASP A 376 -20.62 -1.22 20.35
C ASP A 376 -21.87 -1.73 21.07
N ASN A 377 -21.65 -2.46 22.15
CA ASN A 377 -22.71 -3.12 22.92
C ASN A 377 -23.45 -2.16 23.86
N GLN A 378 -23.30 -0.84 23.64
CA GLN A 378 -24.08 0.16 24.34
C GLN A 378 -25.53 -0.03 23.93
N VAL A 379 -26.39 -0.29 24.91
CA VAL A 379 -27.82 -0.49 24.71
C VAL A 379 -28.38 0.79 24.12
N ALA A 380 -28.62 0.78 22.81
CA ALA A 380 -29.31 1.86 22.13
C ALA A 380 -30.75 1.90 22.66
N MET A 381 -30.99 2.82 23.60
CA MET A 381 -32.33 3.09 24.11
C MET A 381 -33.16 3.66 22.96
N CYS A 382 -34.30 3.04 22.69
CA CYS A 382 -35.26 3.51 21.70
C CYS A 382 -36.61 2.89 22.01
N THR A 383 -37.63 3.72 22.15
CA THR A 383 -39.00 3.25 22.36
C THR A 383 -39.60 2.85 21.02
N LEU A 384 -39.69 1.54 20.76
CA LEU A 384 -40.33 1.01 19.55
C LEU A 384 -41.84 1.30 19.56
N PRO A 385 -42.47 1.44 18.37
CA PRO A 385 -43.92 1.41 18.26
C PRO A 385 -44.49 0.08 18.78
N GLN A 386 -45.64 0.13 19.45
CA GLN A 386 -46.25 -1.05 20.11
C GLN A 386 -46.44 -2.24 19.17
N SER A 387 -46.85 -1.99 17.91
CA SER A 387 -47.01 -3.05 16.91
C SER A 387 -45.67 -3.73 16.56
N ALA A 388 -44.60 -2.96 16.38
CA ALA A 388 -43.27 -3.51 16.10
C ALA A 388 -42.68 -4.25 17.32
N GLU A 389 -42.93 -3.74 18.53
CA GLU A 389 -42.48 -4.38 19.77
C GLU A 389 -43.16 -5.75 19.98
N GLN A 390 -44.47 -5.85 19.71
CA GLN A 390 -45.20 -7.11 19.83
C GLN A 390 -44.65 -8.19 18.90
N VAL A 391 -44.44 -7.86 17.62
CA VAL A 391 -43.91 -8.81 16.63
C VAL A 391 -42.48 -9.22 17.01
N PHE A 392 -41.65 -8.29 17.51
CA PHE A 392 -40.31 -8.63 17.99
C PHE A 392 -40.35 -9.53 19.24
N ARG A 393 -41.27 -9.30 20.18
CA ARG A 393 -41.43 -10.15 21.39
C ARG A 393 -41.84 -11.58 21.04
N GLN A 394 -42.66 -11.79 20.01
CA GLN A 394 -43.00 -13.13 19.53
C GLN A 394 -41.76 -13.85 19.01
N PHE A 395 -40.97 -13.18 18.16
CA PHE A 395 -39.69 -13.71 17.70
C PHE A 395 -38.72 -14.00 18.86
N GLU A 396 -38.65 -13.12 19.86
CA GLU A 396 -37.82 -13.31 21.05
C GLU A 396 -38.19 -14.59 21.81
N GLN A 397 -39.49 -14.82 22.04
CA GLN A 397 -39.98 -16.04 22.70
C GLN A 397 -39.65 -17.30 21.89
N PHE A 398 -39.87 -17.26 20.57
CA PHE A 398 -39.49 -18.35 19.67
C PHE A 398 -37.99 -18.66 19.76
N TYR A 399 -37.14 -17.63 19.67
CA TYR A 399 -35.69 -17.81 19.69
C TYR A 399 -35.21 -18.36 21.04
N LEU A 400 -35.69 -17.80 22.15
CA LEU A 400 -35.29 -18.23 23.50
C LEU A 400 -35.82 -19.63 23.84
N GLY A 401 -36.98 -20.02 23.33
CA GLY A 401 -37.50 -21.39 23.47
C GLY A 401 -36.66 -22.44 22.75
N LYS A 402 -36.03 -22.08 21.62
CA LYS A 402 -35.11 -22.95 20.87
C LYS A 402 -33.66 -22.90 21.38
N HIS A 403 -33.27 -21.78 21.99
CA HIS A 403 -31.90 -21.51 22.42
C HIS A 403 -31.82 -21.15 23.92
N ASN A 404 -31.95 -22.18 24.77
CA ASN A 404 -31.86 -22.04 26.22
C ASN A 404 -30.51 -21.46 26.69
N GLY A 405 -30.56 -20.61 27.72
CA GLY A 405 -29.37 -20.01 28.34
C GLY A 405 -28.78 -18.83 27.57
N ARG A 406 -29.46 -18.33 26.53
CA ARG A 406 -29.06 -17.13 25.79
C ARG A 406 -29.88 -15.91 26.24
N LYS A 407 -29.31 -14.73 26.01
CA LYS A 407 -30.01 -13.45 26.10
C LYS A 407 -29.85 -12.75 24.75
N ILE A 408 -30.94 -12.25 24.19
CA ILE A 408 -30.91 -11.42 22.99
C ILE A 408 -31.07 -9.95 23.37
N THR A 409 -30.53 -9.06 22.55
CA THR A 409 -30.67 -7.61 22.74
C THR A 409 -30.79 -6.99 21.36
N LEU A 410 -31.87 -6.24 21.15
CA LEU A 410 -32.12 -5.59 19.88
C LEU A 410 -31.20 -4.36 19.72
N ASN A 411 -30.64 -4.19 18.53
CA ASN A 411 -29.92 -2.98 18.15
C ASN A 411 -30.69 -2.20 17.08
N PRO A 412 -31.47 -1.16 17.47
CA PRO A 412 -32.25 -0.36 16.53
C PRO A 412 -31.38 0.41 15.51
N GLY A 413 -30.12 0.72 15.85
CA GLY A 413 -29.24 1.49 14.97
C GLY A 413 -28.80 0.75 13.69
N LEU A 414 -28.94 -0.57 13.66
CA LEU A 414 -28.57 -1.41 12.51
C LEU A 414 -29.76 -1.86 11.66
N GLY A 415 -30.99 -1.52 12.10
CA GLY A 415 -32.22 -1.91 11.44
C GLY A 415 -32.72 -0.90 10.40
N HIS A 416 -33.61 -1.37 9.55
CA HIS A 416 -34.38 -0.56 8.62
C HIS A 416 -35.81 -1.09 8.52
N ALA A 417 -36.72 -0.25 8.05
CA ALA A 417 -38.13 -0.57 7.87
C ALA A 417 -38.68 0.12 6.62
N ASP A 418 -39.67 -0.52 6.01
CA ASP A 418 -40.50 0.09 4.98
C ASP A 418 -41.80 0.59 5.62
N VAL A 419 -42.00 1.91 5.63
CA VAL A 419 -43.18 2.56 6.21
C VAL A 419 -44.11 3.01 5.09
N LYS A 420 -45.37 2.58 5.13
CA LYS A 420 -46.39 3.09 4.22
C LYS A 420 -46.85 4.46 4.71
N ALA A 421 -46.64 5.49 3.90
CA ALA A 421 -47.03 6.87 4.19
C ALA A 421 -48.18 7.31 3.29
N ILE A 422 -49.11 8.07 3.86
CA ILE A 422 -50.24 8.70 3.16
C ILE A 422 -50.04 10.20 3.25
N PHE A 423 -49.90 10.85 2.11
CA PHE A 423 -49.80 12.31 2.01
C PHE A 423 -51.09 12.87 1.42
N PHE A 424 -51.49 14.06 1.88
CA PHE A 424 -52.69 14.74 1.41
C PHE A 424 -52.30 15.95 0.56
N VAL A 425 -52.35 15.81 -0.75
CA VAL A 425 -51.99 16.92 -1.65
C VAL A 425 -53.06 18.00 -1.56
N ASN A 426 -52.67 19.23 -1.21
CA ASN A 426 -53.55 20.38 -1.30
C ASN A 426 -53.92 20.61 -2.77
N GLY A 427 -55.21 20.45 -3.10
CA GLY A 427 -55.75 20.87 -4.39
C GLY A 427 -55.39 22.33 -4.61
N ALA A 428 -54.86 22.64 -5.80
CA ALA A 428 -54.41 23.97 -6.18
C ALA A 428 -55.41 25.05 -5.73
N SER A 429 -55.00 25.91 -4.79
CA SER A 429 -55.62 27.23 -4.69
C SER A 429 -55.30 27.96 -5.98
N LYS A 430 -56.33 28.33 -6.73
CA LYS A 430 -56.23 29.24 -7.88
C LYS A 430 -55.58 30.54 -7.41
N GLY A 431 -54.27 30.68 -7.64
CA GLY A 431 -53.56 31.89 -7.22
C GLY A 431 -52.07 31.90 -7.53
N ASP A 432 -51.60 31.19 -8.56
CA ASP A 432 -50.18 31.29 -8.98
C ASP A 432 -49.95 31.02 -10.48
N LEU A 433 -50.92 31.39 -11.32
CA LEU A 433 -50.67 31.63 -12.75
C LEU A 433 -50.10 33.05 -12.90
N ASN A 434 -48.80 33.22 -12.63
CA ASN A 434 -47.93 34.23 -13.27
C ASN A 434 -46.55 34.25 -12.60
N ARG A 435 -45.72 33.22 -12.82
CA ARG A 435 -44.25 33.32 -12.68
C ARG A 435 -43.57 32.07 -13.19
N ARG A 436 -43.57 31.87 -14.52
CA ARG A 436 -42.57 31.05 -15.22
C ARG A 436 -42.63 31.38 -16.71
N ASN A 437 -41.94 32.45 -17.08
CA ASN A 437 -41.44 32.68 -18.42
C ASN A 437 -40.21 33.57 -18.30
N THR A 438 -39.05 32.95 -18.07
CA THR A 438 -37.70 33.47 -18.42
C THR A 438 -36.67 32.35 -18.29
N ALA A 439 -35.88 32.17 -19.36
CA ALA A 439 -34.76 31.24 -19.58
C ALA A 439 -35.17 29.77 -19.85
N GLY A 440 -35.05 29.18 -21.05
CA GLY A 440 -34.02 29.34 -22.11
C GLY A 440 -32.75 28.60 -21.69
N GLY A 441 -32.14 27.65 -22.40
CA GLY A 441 -32.35 27.00 -23.69
C GLY A 441 -31.35 25.82 -23.77
N ASP A 442 -31.25 25.22 -24.96
CA ASP A 442 -30.22 24.28 -25.46
C ASP A 442 -30.54 22.77 -25.42
N ASP A 443 -31.15 22.32 -26.53
CA ASP A 443 -30.73 21.24 -27.45
C ASP A 443 -29.98 20.02 -26.89
N ASP A 444 -30.47 18.80 -27.15
CA ASP A 444 -30.18 18.12 -28.43
C ASP A 444 -30.82 16.71 -28.56
N LEU A 445 -31.06 16.34 -29.83
CA LEU A 445 -31.15 14.99 -30.43
C LEU A 445 -32.44 14.12 -30.31
N ALA A 446 -33.15 14.10 -31.46
CA ALA A 446 -33.50 12.93 -32.31
C ALA A 446 -34.03 11.65 -31.62
N SER A 447 -35.06 10.94 -32.08
CA SER A 447 -35.81 10.90 -33.34
C SER A 447 -36.84 9.77 -33.19
N GLN A 448 -38.04 9.93 -33.74
CA GLN A 448 -38.68 9.02 -34.71
C GLN A 448 -40.21 9.17 -34.69
N GLN A 449 -40.71 9.34 -35.90
CA GLN A 449 -42.09 9.53 -36.34
C GLN A 449 -42.92 8.26 -36.16
N GLU A 450 -44.23 8.42 -36.01
CA GLU A 450 -45.26 8.05 -37.01
C GLU A 450 -46.64 8.44 -36.41
N SER A 451 -47.31 9.44 -37.01
CA SER A 451 -48.52 9.32 -37.86
C SER A 451 -49.74 8.76 -37.09
N GLU A 452 -50.98 9.25 -37.17
CA GLU A 452 -51.70 10.15 -38.08
C GLU A 452 -53.00 10.57 -37.35
N ALA A 453 -53.61 11.68 -37.79
CA ALA A 453 -54.86 12.26 -37.26
C ALA A 453 -56.11 11.55 -37.87
N PRO A 454 -57.33 12.13 -37.89
CA PRO A 454 -58.17 12.73 -36.85
C PRO A 454 -59.62 12.14 -36.87
N GLY A 455 -60.48 12.55 -35.93
CA GLY A 455 -61.94 12.36 -36.06
C GLY A 455 -62.67 12.82 -34.80
N SER A 456 -63.12 14.07 -34.75
CA SER A 456 -64.48 14.50 -35.12
C SER A 456 -65.53 14.24 -34.04
N SER A 457 -65.81 15.34 -33.31
CA SER A 457 -67.12 15.94 -33.11
C SER A 457 -68.31 15.08 -32.64
N SER A 458 -68.83 15.44 -31.47
CA SER A 458 -70.27 15.67 -31.20
C SER A 458 -70.36 16.47 -29.89
N SER A 459 -70.74 17.75 -29.89
CA SER A 459 -72.14 18.26 -29.80
C SER A 459 -72.94 17.58 -28.69
N MET A 460 -73.72 18.24 -27.84
CA MET A 460 -74.14 19.61 -27.60
C MET A 460 -75.00 19.56 -26.30
N LEU A 461 -75.42 20.73 -25.83
CA LEU A 461 -76.64 20.99 -25.03
C LEU A 461 -76.50 21.04 -23.50
N VAL A 462 -76.21 22.26 -23.08
CA VAL A 462 -76.84 23.01 -21.99
C VAL A 462 -78.29 22.58 -21.72
N SER A 463 -78.61 22.31 -20.46
CA SER A 463 -79.91 22.65 -19.89
C SER A 463 -79.76 23.04 -18.43
N SER A 464 -80.52 24.07 -18.08
CA SER A 464 -80.32 24.97 -16.96
C SER A 464 -81.03 24.51 -15.68
N SER A 465 -80.53 25.09 -14.58
CA SER A 465 -81.27 25.48 -13.37
C SER A 465 -81.84 24.40 -12.44
N ASN A 466 -81.21 24.26 -11.27
CA ASN A 466 -81.91 24.58 -10.02
C ASN A 466 -80.94 24.92 -8.88
N LYS A 467 -81.17 26.06 -8.21
CA LYS A 467 -80.43 26.51 -7.03
C LYS A 467 -80.96 25.78 -5.79
N ASN A 468 -80.09 25.02 -5.12
CA ASN A 468 -80.21 24.66 -3.71
C ASN A 468 -79.01 25.23 -2.95
N PRO A 469 -79.14 25.61 -1.66
CA PRO A 469 -78.08 26.24 -0.89
C PRO A 469 -76.88 25.30 -0.72
N PRO A 470 -75.64 25.81 -0.60
CA PRO A 470 -74.47 24.96 -0.55
C PRO A 470 -74.44 24.21 0.79
N GLN A 471 -74.60 22.90 0.73
CA GLN A 471 -74.08 22.02 1.77
C GLN A 471 -72.55 22.12 1.77
N PRO A 472 -71.87 21.96 2.93
CA PRO A 472 -70.42 22.02 2.99
C PRO A 472 -69.84 20.91 2.10
N VAL A 473 -69.22 21.31 1.00
CA VAL A 473 -68.48 20.41 0.12
C VAL A 473 -67.28 19.93 0.91
N ILE A 474 -67.33 18.68 1.38
CA ILE A 474 -66.15 17.96 1.85
C ILE A 474 -65.23 17.81 0.64
N VAL A 475 -64.24 18.70 0.51
CA VAL A 475 -63.17 18.57 -0.48
C VAL A 475 -62.37 17.33 -0.08
N ARG A 476 -62.63 16.20 -0.75
CA ARG A 476 -61.79 15.00 -0.61
C ARG A 476 -60.39 15.36 -1.11
N ARG A 477 -59.44 15.54 -0.18
CA ARG A 477 -58.02 15.72 -0.51
C ARG A 477 -57.55 14.47 -1.26
N ARG A 478 -56.75 14.65 -2.32
CA ARG A 478 -56.20 13.51 -3.08
C ARG A 478 -55.13 12.83 -2.23
N GLU A 479 -55.41 11.61 -1.81
CA GLU A 479 -54.46 10.78 -1.08
C GLU A 479 -53.39 10.25 -2.03
N GLU A 480 -52.13 10.48 -1.69
CA GLU A 480 -50.99 9.91 -2.38
C GLU A 480 -50.28 8.93 -1.44
N GLN A 481 -50.26 7.65 -1.83
CA GLN A 481 -49.60 6.59 -1.06
C GLN A 481 -48.15 6.42 -1.52
N LYS A 482 -47.23 6.41 -0.56
CA LYS A 482 -45.79 6.20 -0.79
C LYS A 482 -45.24 5.15 0.17
N ILE A 483 -44.16 4.49 -0.22
CA ILE A 483 -43.39 3.60 0.65
C ILE A 483 -42.07 4.28 0.99
N LEU A 484 -41.80 4.48 2.27
CA LEU A 484 -40.58 5.09 2.77
C LEU A 484 -39.66 4.00 3.30
N THR A 485 -38.52 3.77 2.66
CA THR A 485 -37.47 2.91 3.20
C THR A 485 -36.60 3.77 4.12
N VAL A 486 -36.70 3.52 5.42
CA VAL A 486 -36.11 4.33 6.50
C VAL A 486 -35.33 3.45 7.48
N THR A 487 -34.44 4.06 8.27
CA THR A 487 -33.81 3.39 9.43
C THR A 487 -34.84 3.15 10.54
N THR A 488 -34.57 2.23 11.47
CA THR A 488 -35.48 1.99 12.60
C THR A 488 -35.70 3.24 13.46
N TYR A 489 -34.67 4.08 13.67
CA TYR A 489 -34.81 5.35 14.37
C TYR A 489 -35.74 6.33 13.63
N GLN A 490 -35.57 6.47 12.32
CA GLN A 490 -36.47 7.30 11.50
C GLN A 490 -37.91 6.76 11.52
N MET A 491 -38.11 5.44 11.51
CA MET A 491 -39.44 4.84 11.68
C MET A 491 -40.04 5.21 13.04
N CYS A 492 -39.30 5.01 14.14
CA CYS A 492 -39.79 5.32 15.49
C CYS A 492 -40.17 6.80 15.63
N LEU A 493 -39.40 7.69 15.01
CA LEU A 493 -39.68 9.12 14.94
C LEU A 493 -40.93 9.43 14.12
N LEU A 494 -41.02 8.92 12.88
CA LEU A 494 -42.15 9.19 11.99
C LEU A 494 -43.48 8.69 12.56
N MET A 495 -43.47 7.55 13.27
CA MET A 495 -44.67 6.99 13.88
C MET A 495 -45.27 7.89 14.99
N ARG A 496 -44.48 8.80 15.60
CA ARG A 496 -44.99 9.75 16.60
C ARG A 496 -45.87 10.84 15.98
N PHE A 497 -45.65 11.16 14.70
CA PHE A 497 -46.46 12.15 13.97
C PHE A 497 -47.86 11.64 13.58
N ASN A 498 -48.17 10.36 13.80
CA ASN A 498 -49.54 9.86 13.70
C ASN A 498 -50.40 10.27 14.91
N ILE A 499 -49.78 10.65 16.02
CA ILE A 499 -50.45 11.05 17.27
C ILE A 499 -50.34 12.57 17.46
N ASN A 500 -49.16 13.14 17.18
CA ASN A 500 -48.86 14.55 17.34
C ASN A 500 -48.75 15.26 15.98
N GLU A 501 -49.47 16.36 15.77
CA GLU A 501 -49.38 17.15 14.53
C GLU A 501 -48.01 17.84 14.38
N LYS A 502 -47.43 18.26 15.51
CA LYS A 502 -46.17 19.00 15.60
C LYS A 502 -45.45 18.68 16.91
N MET A 503 -44.12 18.63 16.87
CA MET A 503 -43.29 18.27 18.02
C MET A 503 -41.97 19.06 18.02
N THR A 504 -41.49 19.44 19.20
CA THR A 504 -40.15 20.03 19.38
C THR A 504 -39.06 18.97 19.44
N PHE A 505 -37.80 19.34 19.19
CA PHE A 505 -36.66 18.42 19.32
C PHE A 505 -36.61 17.75 20.70
N GLU A 506 -36.79 18.52 21.78
CA GLU A 506 -36.78 18.01 23.15
C GLU A 506 -37.92 17.00 23.42
N GLN A 507 -39.13 17.28 22.90
CA GLN A 507 -40.25 16.34 22.99
C GLN A 507 -39.97 15.04 22.25
N ILE A 508 -39.43 15.11 21.03
CA ILE A 508 -39.06 13.92 20.25
C ILE A 508 -37.99 13.11 20.98
N LEU A 509 -37.00 13.77 21.57
CA LEU A 509 -35.94 13.12 22.35
C LEU A 509 -36.51 12.35 23.55
N ASN A 510 -37.39 12.99 24.32
CA ASN A 510 -38.00 12.39 25.51
C ASN A 510 -38.96 11.23 25.17
N GLU A 511 -39.74 11.34 24.09
CA GLU A 511 -40.69 10.29 23.70
C GLU A 511 -40.03 9.08 23.04
N THR A 512 -39.03 9.32 22.19
CA THR A 512 -38.38 8.25 21.42
C THR A 512 -37.19 7.63 22.13
N GLN A 513 -36.57 8.35 23.09
CA GLN A 513 -35.35 7.96 23.80
C GLN A 513 -34.14 7.69 22.88
N ILE A 514 -34.20 8.12 21.62
CA ILE A 514 -33.11 7.96 20.65
C ILE A 514 -31.91 8.81 21.09
N PRO A 515 -30.67 8.29 21.03
CA PRO A 515 -29.48 9.07 21.38
C PRO A 515 -29.41 10.39 20.59
N GLU A 516 -29.12 11.49 21.28
CA GLU A 516 -29.20 12.86 20.73
C GLU A 516 -28.45 13.03 19.40
N LYS A 517 -27.23 12.47 19.31
CA LYS A 517 -26.40 12.49 18.09
C LYS A 517 -27.11 11.82 16.91
N GLU A 518 -27.75 10.68 17.12
CA GLU A 518 -28.46 9.95 16.07
C GLU A 518 -29.80 10.61 15.74
N LEU A 519 -30.51 11.15 16.73
CA LEU A 519 -31.75 11.89 16.52
C LEU A 519 -31.55 13.12 15.63
N LYS A 520 -30.52 13.92 15.90
CA LYS A 520 -30.17 15.08 15.05
C LYS A 520 -29.91 14.65 13.61
N ARG A 521 -29.20 13.54 13.39
CA ARG A 521 -28.92 13.01 12.04
C ARG A 521 -30.20 12.53 11.33
N CYS A 522 -31.09 11.86 12.04
CA CYS A 522 -32.39 11.45 11.50
C CYS A 522 -33.20 12.68 11.07
N LEU A 523 -33.33 13.69 11.92
CA LEU A 523 -34.06 14.93 11.62
C LEU A 523 -33.43 15.74 10.48
N GLN A 524 -32.10 15.83 10.42
CA GLN A 524 -31.40 16.45 9.29
C GLN A 524 -31.75 15.77 7.97
N SER A 525 -31.77 14.43 7.93
CA SER A 525 -32.12 13.68 6.71
C SER A 525 -33.59 13.83 6.31
N LEU A 526 -34.50 13.98 7.28
CA LEU A 526 -35.95 14.04 7.05
C LEU A 526 -36.47 15.46 6.80
N ALA A 527 -35.82 16.50 7.32
CA ALA A 527 -36.29 17.90 7.23
C ALA A 527 -35.37 18.81 6.43
N MET A 528 -34.05 18.58 6.47
CA MET A 528 -33.03 19.48 5.92
C MET A 528 -32.30 18.88 4.70
N GLY A 529 -32.66 17.66 4.30
CA GLY A 529 -32.06 16.94 3.18
C GLY A 529 -32.47 17.46 1.79
N LYS A 530 -32.32 16.59 0.77
CA LYS A 530 -32.75 16.89 -0.60
C LYS A 530 -34.26 17.13 -0.63
N GLN A 531 -34.74 18.02 -1.49
CA GLN A 531 -36.17 18.35 -1.62
C GLN A 531 -37.04 17.10 -1.83
N SER A 532 -36.54 16.10 -2.54
CA SER A 532 -37.17 14.79 -2.77
C SER A 532 -37.19 13.84 -1.55
N GLN A 533 -36.65 14.25 -0.40
CA GLN A 533 -36.58 13.48 0.84
C GLN A 533 -37.07 14.29 2.07
N ARG A 534 -37.51 15.55 1.89
CA ARG A 534 -38.01 16.40 2.98
C ARG A 534 -39.43 16.01 3.38
N ILE A 535 -39.53 14.92 4.14
CA ILE A 535 -40.79 14.38 4.66
C ILE A 535 -41.31 15.25 5.82
N LEU A 536 -40.41 15.93 6.53
CA LEU A 536 -40.74 16.85 7.62
C LEU A 536 -40.41 18.30 7.25
N CYS A 537 -41.15 19.23 7.83
CA CYS A 537 -40.85 20.66 7.86
C CYS A 537 -40.20 21.00 9.20
N ARG A 538 -39.19 21.89 9.19
CA ARG A 538 -38.57 22.46 10.39
C ARG A 538 -38.93 23.94 10.50
N LYS A 539 -39.37 24.36 11.68
CA LYS A 539 -39.57 25.77 12.05
C LYS A 539 -38.49 26.16 13.07
N GLY A 540 -37.34 26.54 12.54
CA GLY A 540 -36.14 26.90 13.29
C GLY A 540 -35.08 27.47 12.35
N GLY A 541 -34.24 28.38 12.84
CA GLY A 541 -33.20 29.05 12.06
C GLY A 541 -31.84 28.34 12.17
N GLY A 542 -31.01 28.43 11.13
CA GLY A 542 -29.60 27.99 11.18
C GLY A 542 -29.29 26.62 10.58
N LYS A 543 -28.01 26.24 10.62
CA LYS A 543 -27.49 24.98 10.05
C LYS A 543 -27.61 23.79 11.01
N ASP A 544 -27.62 24.03 12.30
CA ASP A 544 -27.72 23.02 13.35
C ASP A 544 -29.14 22.95 13.93
N ILE A 545 -29.45 21.83 14.59
CA ILE A 545 -30.75 21.60 15.24
C ILE A 545 -30.65 21.96 16.73
N GLU A 546 -31.51 22.88 17.16
CA GLU A 546 -31.64 23.36 18.52
C GLU A 546 -32.80 22.68 19.26
N ALA A 547 -32.79 22.74 20.59
CA ALA A 547 -33.76 22.05 21.44
C ALA A 547 -35.22 22.50 21.20
N ASN A 548 -35.41 23.78 20.84
CA ASN A 548 -36.71 24.39 20.62
C ASN A 548 -37.20 24.32 19.16
N ASP A 549 -36.44 23.69 18.27
CA ASP A 549 -36.87 23.54 16.88
C ASP A 549 -38.14 22.70 16.80
N GLU A 550 -39.16 23.24 16.13
CA GLU A 550 -40.43 22.56 15.91
C GLU A 550 -40.43 21.83 14.56
N PHE A 551 -40.88 20.58 14.56
CA PHE A 551 -41.00 19.73 13.38
C PHE A 551 -42.46 19.35 13.15
N SER A 552 -42.88 19.31 11.88
CA SER A 552 -44.22 18.88 11.45
C SER A 552 -44.14 18.06 10.16
N VAL A 553 -45.19 17.32 9.82
CA VAL A 553 -45.26 16.61 8.53
C VAL A 553 -45.32 17.63 7.38
N ASN A 554 -44.59 17.35 6.30
CA ASN A 554 -44.59 18.18 5.10
C ASN A 554 -45.70 17.75 4.13
N ASP A 555 -46.89 18.34 4.27
CA ASP A 555 -48.00 18.10 3.33
C ASP A 555 -47.73 18.63 1.90
N GLY A 556 -46.73 19.49 1.73
CA GLY A 556 -46.25 19.95 0.42
C GLY A 556 -45.24 19.01 -0.25
N PHE A 557 -44.92 17.87 0.38
CA PHE A 557 -43.99 16.91 -0.15
C PHE A 557 -44.53 16.27 -1.44
N THR A 558 -43.73 16.28 -2.50
CA THR A 558 -44.04 15.60 -3.77
C THR A 558 -42.82 14.82 -4.26
N SER A 559 -43.06 13.61 -4.78
CA SER A 559 -41.99 12.77 -5.33
C SER A 559 -42.49 11.96 -6.51
N LYS A 560 -41.67 11.92 -7.57
CA LYS A 560 -41.92 11.09 -8.76
C LYS A 560 -41.84 9.59 -8.45
N LEU A 561 -41.14 9.19 -7.39
CA LEU A 561 -40.97 7.79 -7.01
C LEU A 561 -42.07 7.35 -6.05
N THR A 562 -42.57 6.12 -6.23
CA THR A 562 -43.54 5.47 -5.33
C THR A 562 -42.87 4.90 -4.08
N ARG A 563 -41.64 4.39 -4.22
CA ARG A 563 -40.77 3.96 -3.13
C ARG A 563 -39.61 4.94 -2.99
N ILE A 564 -39.50 5.56 -1.82
CA ILE A 564 -38.52 6.60 -1.52
C ILE A 564 -37.55 6.06 -0.48
N LYS A 565 -36.28 5.94 -0.86
CA LYS A 565 -35.22 5.59 0.08
C LYS A 565 -34.71 6.85 0.76
N VAL A 566 -35.00 7.00 2.04
CA VAL A 566 -34.48 8.09 2.85
C VAL A 566 -33.05 7.72 3.22
N GLN A 567 -32.11 8.23 2.44
CA GLN A 567 -30.70 8.04 2.76
C GLN A 567 -30.34 8.95 3.92
N MET A 568 -29.82 8.38 5.00
CA MET A 568 -29.09 9.15 6.01
C MET A 568 -28.03 10.00 5.33
N VAL A 569 -27.78 11.20 5.83
CA VAL A 569 -26.59 11.98 5.45
C VAL A 569 -25.40 11.03 5.56
N SER A 570 -24.69 10.84 4.43
CA SER A 570 -23.68 9.79 4.33
C SER A 570 -22.74 9.88 5.52
N VAL A 571 -22.50 8.73 6.16
CA VAL A 571 -21.36 8.59 7.06
C VAL A 571 -20.16 8.93 6.17
N ARG A 572 -19.60 10.13 6.35
CA ARG A 572 -18.22 10.40 5.97
C ARG A 572 -17.36 9.29 6.58
N SER A 573 -16.16 9.07 6.06
CA SER A 573 -15.12 8.35 6.81
C SER A 573 -15.18 8.70 8.30
N GLU A 574 -14.88 7.75 9.19
CA GLU A 574 -14.88 7.99 10.65
C GLU A 574 -14.35 9.39 10.96
N THR A 575 -15.11 10.15 11.75
CA THR A 575 -14.67 11.50 12.14
C THR A 575 -13.32 11.39 12.86
N GLU A 576 -12.44 12.40 12.75
CA GLU A 576 -11.15 12.38 13.46
C GLU A 576 -11.23 11.95 14.95
N PRO A 577 -12.22 12.37 15.76
CA PRO A 577 -12.39 11.83 17.11
C PRO A 577 -12.70 10.33 17.14
N GLU A 578 -13.59 9.81 16.27
CA GLU A 578 -13.89 8.38 16.16
C GLU A 578 -12.66 7.58 15.72
N ARG A 579 -11.86 8.12 14.79
CA ARG A 579 -10.62 7.48 14.33
C ARG A 579 -9.58 7.38 15.46
N LYS A 580 -9.44 8.45 16.26
CA LYS A 580 -8.56 8.48 17.42
C LYS A 580 -9.01 7.49 18.50
N GLU A 581 -10.32 7.39 18.72
CA GLU A 581 -10.89 6.40 19.63
C GLU A 581 -10.64 4.97 19.14
N THR A 582 -10.89 4.68 17.87
CA THR A 582 -10.59 3.39 17.24
C THR A 582 -9.12 3.02 17.43
N ARG A 583 -8.20 3.98 17.24
CA ARG A 583 -6.77 3.79 17.45
C ARG A 583 -6.43 3.49 18.91
N SER A 584 -7.00 4.25 19.85
CA SER A 584 -6.80 4.02 21.29
C SER A 584 -7.25 2.62 21.70
N ARG A 585 -8.41 2.16 21.22
CA ARG A 585 -8.90 0.80 21.51
C ARG A 585 -7.95 -0.28 20.98
N ILE A 586 -7.36 -0.08 19.79
CA ILE A 586 -6.35 -1.00 19.24
C ILE A 586 -5.10 -1.03 20.12
N ASP A 587 -4.61 0.13 20.55
CA ASP A 587 -3.43 0.22 21.41
C ASP A 587 -3.69 -0.41 22.80
N ASP A 588 -4.92 -0.35 23.30
CA ASP A 588 -5.33 -1.07 24.51
C ASP A 588 -5.39 -2.59 24.30
N ASP A 589 -5.92 -3.06 23.16
CA ASP A 589 -5.91 -4.48 22.81
C ASP A 589 -4.46 -5.03 22.72
N ARG A 590 -3.53 -4.28 22.12
CA ARG A 590 -2.11 -4.63 22.02
C ARG A 590 -1.46 -4.89 23.38
N LYS A 591 -1.83 -4.13 24.42
CA LYS A 591 -1.30 -4.33 25.78
C LYS A 591 -1.60 -5.74 26.28
N HIS A 592 -2.85 -6.19 26.12
CA HIS A 592 -3.29 -7.51 26.54
C HIS A 592 -2.65 -8.62 25.70
N GLU A 593 -2.50 -8.41 24.39
CA GLU A 593 -1.83 -9.37 23.50
C GLU A 593 -0.35 -9.56 23.83
N ILE A 594 0.36 -8.47 24.16
CA ILE A 594 1.74 -8.49 24.62
C ILE A 594 1.87 -9.24 25.95
N GLU A 595 1.03 -8.94 26.94
CA GLU A 595 1.06 -9.65 28.22
C GLU A 595 0.82 -11.16 28.04
N ALA A 596 -0.18 -11.53 27.23
CA ALA A 596 -0.46 -12.93 26.93
C ALA A 596 0.72 -13.61 26.21
N ALA A 597 1.43 -12.91 25.32
CA ALA A 597 2.62 -13.41 24.66
C ALA A 597 3.78 -13.63 25.64
N ILE A 598 4.05 -12.64 26.51
CA ILE A 598 5.07 -12.74 27.56
C ILE A 598 4.80 -13.96 28.45
N VAL A 599 3.57 -14.11 28.94
CA VAL A 599 3.19 -15.23 29.81
C VAL A 599 3.35 -16.58 29.10
N ARG A 600 2.96 -16.71 27.82
CA ARG A 600 3.16 -17.95 27.06
C ARG A 600 4.63 -18.31 26.91
N VAL A 601 5.49 -17.34 26.58
CA VAL A 601 6.94 -17.55 26.43
C VAL A 601 7.56 -17.94 27.77
N MET A 602 7.29 -17.17 28.82
CA MET A 602 7.86 -17.40 30.15
C MET A 602 7.37 -18.72 30.78
N LYS A 603 6.10 -19.10 30.56
CA LYS A 603 5.58 -20.39 30.99
C LYS A 603 6.33 -21.57 30.38
N ALA A 604 6.73 -21.46 29.11
CA ALA A 604 7.46 -22.49 28.38
C ALA A 604 8.96 -22.54 28.76
N ARG A 605 9.61 -21.38 28.87
CA ARG A 605 11.06 -21.28 29.12
C ARG A 605 11.45 -21.34 30.59
N LYS A 606 10.53 -20.97 31.50
CA LYS A 606 10.69 -20.81 32.95
C LYS A 606 11.69 -19.74 33.40
N LYS A 607 12.84 -19.62 32.72
CA LYS A 607 13.83 -18.55 32.93
C LYS A 607 14.31 -18.02 31.58
N LEU A 608 14.41 -16.70 31.43
CA LEU A 608 14.84 -16.09 30.17
C LEU A 608 15.47 -14.70 30.38
N LEU A 609 16.51 -14.39 29.61
CA LEU A 609 17.12 -13.05 29.61
C LEU A 609 16.19 -12.04 28.92
N HIS A 610 16.27 -10.78 29.33
CA HIS A 610 15.43 -9.71 28.79
C HIS A 610 15.50 -9.59 27.26
N ASN A 611 16.70 -9.57 26.68
CA ASN A 611 16.85 -9.44 25.22
C ASN A 611 16.26 -10.63 24.46
N ASP A 612 16.40 -11.84 25.01
CA ASP A 612 15.86 -13.06 24.41
C ASP A 612 14.33 -13.08 24.53
N LEU A 613 13.78 -12.64 25.68
CA LEU A 613 12.34 -12.47 25.87
C LEU A 613 11.74 -11.47 24.89
N VAL A 614 12.36 -10.28 24.75
CA VAL A 614 11.92 -9.26 23.79
C VAL A 614 11.93 -9.83 22.37
N THR A 615 12.98 -10.58 22.00
CA THR A 615 13.11 -11.19 20.68
C THR A 615 12.04 -12.27 20.44
N GLU A 616 11.79 -13.15 21.40
CA GLU A 616 10.80 -14.24 21.28
C GLU A 616 9.36 -13.68 21.25
N VAL A 617 9.04 -12.70 22.09
CA VAL A 617 7.74 -11.98 22.09
C VAL A 617 7.53 -11.25 20.77
N THR A 618 8.54 -10.52 20.29
CA THR A 618 8.47 -9.82 18.99
C THR A 618 8.22 -10.81 17.86
N ASN A 619 8.92 -11.95 17.85
CA ASN A 619 8.72 -12.99 16.85
C ASN A 619 7.33 -13.64 16.90
N GLN A 620 6.71 -13.74 18.08
CA GLN A 620 5.36 -14.27 18.23
C GLN A 620 4.30 -13.28 17.72
N LEU A 621 4.52 -11.97 17.89
CA LEU A 621 3.53 -10.93 17.56
C LEU A 621 3.68 -10.34 16.15
N LYS A 622 4.85 -10.47 15.50
CA LYS A 622 5.16 -9.86 14.19
C LYS A 622 4.18 -10.19 13.06
N THR A 623 3.42 -11.29 13.19
CA THR A 623 2.40 -11.68 12.21
C THR A 623 1.16 -10.79 12.28
N ARG A 624 0.95 -10.05 13.38
CA ARG A 624 -0.17 -9.11 13.57
C ARG A 624 0.29 -7.66 13.68
N PHE A 625 1.29 -7.39 14.51
CA PHE A 625 1.89 -6.06 14.64
C PHE A 625 3.34 -6.13 15.11
N MET A 626 4.11 -5.07 14.87
CA MET A 626 5.46 -4.94 15.42
C MET A 626 5.37 -4.28 16.81
N PRO A 627 5.60 -5.00 17.92
CA PRO A 627 5.53 -4.42 19.25
C PRO A 627 6.72 -3.48 19.50
N ASP A 628 6.46 -2.34 20.16
CA ASP A 628 7.51 -1.46 20.66
C ASP A 628 8.25 -2.15 21.83
N PRO A 629 9.59 -2.29 21.78
CA PRO A 629 10.38 -2.82 22.89
C PRO A 629 10.14 -2.11 24.22
N ILE A 630 9.86 -0.80 24.20
CA ILE A 630 9.54 -0.02 25.40
C ILE A 630 8.22 -0.51 26.00
N LEU A 631 7.21 -0.75 25.17
CA LEU A 631 5.92 -1.27 25.62
C LEU A 631 6.05 -2.67 26.21
N ILE A 632 6.85 -3.55 25.59
CA ILE A 632 7.15 -4.89 26.14
C ILE A 632 7.73 -4.77 27.55
N LYS A 633 8.73 -3.89 27.75
CA LYS A 633 9.32 -3.65 29.07
C LYS A 633 8.26 -3.22 30.09
N THR A 634 7.44 -2.23 29.75
CA THR A 634 6.37 -1.74 30.64
C THR A 634 5.35 -2.84 30.97
N ARG A 635 5.08 -3.78 30.05
CA ARG A 635 4.22 -4.94 30.33
C ARG A 635 4.90 -6.00 31.19
N VAL A 636 6.22 -6.19 31.08
CA VAL A 636 6.96 -7.07 31.99
C VAL A 636 6.90 -6.55 33.43
N GLU A 637 7.07 -5.24 33.66
CA GLU A 637 6.95 -4.67 35.02
C GLU A 637 5.53 -4.88 35.60
N SER A 638 4.48 -4.64 34.82
CA SER A 638 3.07 -4.94 35.19
C SER A 638 2.88 -6.40 35.61
N LEU A 639 3.52 -7.34 34.90
CA LEU A 639 3.44 -8.77 35.23
C LEU A 639 4.25 -9.15 36.47
N ILE A 640 5.32 -8.41 36.80
CA ILE A 640 6.08 -8.58 38.05
C ILE A 640 5.26 -8.07 39.23
N GLU A 641 4.64 -6.90 39.12
CA GLU A 641 3.74 -6.34 40.14
C GLU A 641 2.56 -7.26 40.46
N ARG A 642 2.10 -8.01 39.44
CA ARG A 642 1.03 -9.01 39.56
C ARG A 642 1.54 -10.43 39.90
N GLU A 643 2.80 -10.58 40.28
CA GLU A 643 3.43 -11.83 40.72
C GLU A 643 3.41 -12.98 39.68
N TYR A 644 3.28 -12.68 38.38
CA TYR A 644 3.44 -13.69 37.33
C TYR A 644 4.90 -13.98 37.02
N LEU A 645 5.78 -12.99 37.24
CA LEU A 645 7.21 -13.02 36.96
C LEU A 645 7.99 -12.44 38.14
N GLU A 646 9.23 -12.86 38.32
CA GLU A 646 10.20 -12.19 39.19
C GLU A 646 11.54 -11.99 38.48
N ARG A 647 12.37 -11.11 39.04
CA ARG A 647 13.78 -10.98 38.61
C ARG A 647 14.65 -11.96 39.38
N ASP A 648 15.62 -12.54 38.70
CA ASP A 648 16.62 -13.38 39.38
C ASP A 648 17.44 -12.54 40.37
N LYS A 649 17.76 -13.15 41.53
CA LYS A 649 18.46 -12.50 42.64
C LYS A 649 19.88 -12.06 42.29
N TYR A 650 20.53 -12.76 41.36
CA TYR A 650 21.92 -12.52 40.97
C TYR A 650 22.03 -11.79 39.63
N ASN A 651 21.01 -11.91 38.77
CA ASN A 651 20.99 -11.25 37.47
C ASN A 651 19.65 -10.54 37.20
N ILE A 652 19.63 -9.22 37.39
CA ILE A 652 18.45 -8.34 37.19
C ILE A 652 17.91 -8.40 35.75
N LYS A 653 18.73 -8.81 34.78
CA LYS A 653 18.34 -8.98 33.36
C LYS A 653 17.70 -10.33 33.07
N MET A 654 17.62 -11.22 34.05
CA MET A 654 16.98 -12.54 33.95
C MET A 654 15.63 -12.49 34.64
N TYR A 655 14.60 -12.98 33.95
CA TYR A 655 13.26 -13.15 34.50
C TYR A 655 12.98 -14.61 34.80
N ILE A 656 12.21 -14.87 35.86
CA ILE A 656 11.75 -16.19 36.30
C ILE A 656 10.22 -16.19 36.30
N TYR A 657 9.61 -17.27 35.80
CA TYR A 657 8.17 -17.47 35.81
C TYR A 657 7.70 -18.08 37.13
N LEU A 658 6.67 -17.49 37.76
CA LEU A 658 6.21 -17.86 39.10
C LEU A 658 4.92 -18.69 39.16
N ALA A 659 4.11 -18.67 38.09
CA ALA A 659 2.76 -19.25 38.08
C ALA A 659 2.65 -20.66 37.46
#